data_AF-A0A5E4QIY1-F1
#
_entry.id   AF-A0A5E4QIY1-F1
#
_cell.length_a   1.000
_cell.length_b   1.000
_cell.length_c   1.000
_cell.angle_alpha   90.00
_cell.angle_beta   90.00
_cell.angle_gamma   90.00
#
_symmetry.space_group_name_H-M   'P 1'
#
loop_
_entity.id
_entity.type
_entity.pdbx_description
1 polymer ?
#
loop_
_entity_poly.entity_id
_entity_poly.type
_entity_poly.pdbx_seq_one_letter_code
_entity_poly.pdbx_strand_id
1 'polypeptide(L)'
;RFRQQFKKLSSFYKHASSLQYYRNLLTLPVLPSNPPNFLLQSDFGTYVTPVVSIPELPPDEVDTVGSLIDTSDTMSQVIPERSDSLDTRTTPSPVPDPILERDKLIEHLQNELRRMRSDVSQIVQERNTMLGSMREHSTRIEAQLQATKNELVEERQKADTLAVEIPVIQKRLKETEEKAKVTDDKFQKLKGAYTQLREEHINLIRQKAEVDKLTTSLRAAAAQHESAKTMLQQQLNDQMKDVELLQQKASSSEEVEAYKTELLNLRSDLEQSRQKEVELETLKASMEALQIEQKTTTAEQEEKISFITNELKELSENFERIKKEKAERDEEIAKVKDELNSVRDKSGEEYKKVCEEKDTALKQLSELTIKYQQEKEAHTHHTNNLDSEIELLTKKLNDAEVSLQNECRHTSELLKDKRSEYQNSLNKKALEIKEYVDQITAFKDKLVNSTTTYENAILCKDQEINKLRIDIEEIQKETELSTSSLQLELESKKSELEKVLSDKLRIDNLLSEERSKVIDFQSKLEDAKREKVEELSRLQTKIEAMAAEYKSELNEKLNLNFMLDTLKTDKQVLQNEIERLTSERIELGNKIETIITEKNKMENDLKYEMYELKIEHDKYKTEKDKEVKYLSIKLNDLEIDSQRERIEKANVIEEFKKEIEMFKSNLLLLKKKSLDEKEKLERAVDEKINEVQLLEARLEHTEEGRLNAECELQDLLQQNTVLEADLATLKIQLEEAQNEIKKQSSKILSCAGEAALEVTNSAILNLENSNTQDANKLAAELAAKAFEELSRNSQVEGAEDILAKSAIFAAHNTAQLSAYAAEVTNLSTDAQLVDKINNECRNMLSTTRQCLESLQGGAVDRGLYAAVLSTVR
;
A
#
# COMPACT_ATOMS: atom_id res chain seq x y z
N ARG A 1 -16.14 -19.12 -9.80
CA ARG A 1 -15.82 -19.96 -10.98
C ARG A 1 -14.49 -20.69 -10.86
N PHE A 2 -13.34 -20.00 -10.81
CA PHE A 2 -12.03 -20.67 -10.74
C PHE A 2 -11.86 -21.64 -9.58
N ARG A 3 -12.24 -21.26 -8.34
CA ARG A 3 -12.15 -22.15 -7.16
C ARG A 3 -12.90 -23.49 -7.35
N GLN A 4 -14.00 -23.50 -8.08
CA GLN A 4 -14.73 -24.74 -8.40
C GLN A 4 -13.95 -25.59 -9.43
N GLN A 5 -13.37 -24.97 -10.46
CA GLN A 5 -12.55 -25.67 -11.45
C GLN A 5 -11.27 -26.22 -10.83
N PHE A 6 -10.62 -25.46 -9.95
CA PHE A 6 -9.44 -25.90 -9.21
C PHE A 6 -9.74 -27.11 -8.32
N LYS A 7 -10.90 -27.13 -7.64
CA LYS A 7 -11.33 -28.31 -6.87
C LYS A 7 -11.51 -29.55 -7.75
N LYS A 8 -12.15 -29.40 -8.92
CA LYS A 8 -12.32 -30.50 -9.88
C LYS A 8 -10.98 -30.99 -10.42
N LEU A 9 -10.09 -30.07 -10.80
CA LEU A 9 -8.75 -30.36 -11.31
C LEU A 9 -7.88 -31.05 -10.25
N SER A 10 -7.90 -30.56 -9.01
CA SER A 10 -7.19 -31.19 -7.88
C SER A 10 -7.71 -32.61 -7.60
N SER A 11 -9.02 -32.82 -7.67
CA SER A 11 -9.61 -34.15 -7.55
C SER A 11 -9.19 -35.08 -8.70
N PHE A 12 -9.14 -34.56 -9.93
CA PHE A 12 -8.70 -35.31 -11.10
C PHE A 12 -7.23 -35.75 -10.98
N TYR A 13 -6.31 -34.84 -10.66
CA TYR A 13 -4.89 -35.18 -10.51
C TYR A 13 -4.64 -36.16 -9.36
N LYS A 14 -5.36 -36.02 -8.24
CA LYS A 14 -5.30 -37.02 -7.15
C LYS A 14 -5.76 -38.40 -7.63
N HIS A 15 -6.84 -38.48 -8.41
CA HIS A 15 -7.32 -39.74 -8.93
C HIS A 15 -6.36 -40.35 -9.97
N ALA A 16 -5.89 -39.54 -10.93
CA ALA A 16 -4.95 -39.96 -11.97
C ALA A 16 -3.61 -40.42 -11.38
N SER A 17 -3.07 -39.71 -10.37
CA SER A 17 -1.82 -40.09 -9.69
C SER A 17 -1.91 -41.38 -8.87
N SER A 18 -3.14 -41.78 -8.47
CA SER A 18 -3.37 -43.02 -7.73
C SER A 18 -3.43 -44.27 -8.63
N LEU A 19 -3.56 -44.08 -9.95
CA LEU A 19 -3.58 -45.18 -10.92
C LEU A 19 -2.15 -45.61 -11.25
N GLN A 20 -1.83 -46.88 -11.01
CA GLN A 20 -0.49 -47.45 -11.22
C GLN A 20 0.05 -47.24 -12.63
N TYR A 21 -0.81 -47.30 -13.65
CA TYR A 21 -0.42 -47.08 -15.05
C TYR A 21 0.19 -45.68 -15.27
N TYR A 22 -0.46 -44.64 -14.74
CA TYR A 22 0.04 -43.28 -14.87
C TYR A 22 1.27 -43.03 -14.01
N ARG A 23 1.31 -43.60 -12.80
CA ARG A 23 2.44 -43.46 -11.87
C ARG A 23 3.78 -43.94 -12.46
N ASN A 24 3.75 -44.96 -13.33
CA ASN A 24 4.96 -45.59 -13.87
C ASN A 24 5.34 -45.09 -15.28
N LEU A 25 4.38 -44.63 -16.09
CA LEU A 25 4.66 -44.10 -17.45
C LEU A 25 4.85 -42.59 -17.50
N LEU A 26 4.23 -41.84 -16.59
CA LEU A 26 4.19 -40.38 -16.63
C LEU A 26 4.43 -39.81 -15.23
N THR A 27 5.36 -38.88 -15.09
CA THR A 27 5.44 -38.09 -13.86
C THR A 27 4.35 -37.02 -13.93
N LEU A 28 3.18 -37.33 -13.36
CA LEU A 28 2.11 -36.35 -13.20
C LEU A 28 2.51 -35.32 -12.15
N PRO A 29 2.66 -34.04 -12.50
CA PRO A 29 3.06 -33.02 -11.56
C PRO A 29 1.96 -32.73 -10.52
N VAL A 30 2.40 -32.43 -9.30
CA VAL A 30 1.49 -32.27 -8.15
C VAL A 30 0.85 -30.88 -8.17
N LEU A 31 -0.48 -30.83 -8.17
CA LEU A 31 -1.21 -29.56 -8.06
C LEU A 31 -0.98 -28.93 -6.68
N PRO A 32 -0.86 -27.59 -6.57
CA PRO A 32 -0.80 -26.92 -5.27
C PRO A 32 -2.01 -27.25 -4.40
N SER A 33 -1.82 -27.28 -3.09
CA SER A 33 -2.89 -27.60 -2.13
C SER A 33 -4.02 -26.57 -2.13
N ASN A 34 -3.70 -25.31 -2.43
CA ASN A 34 -4.61 -24.18 -2.42
C ASN A 34 -4.71 -23.53 -3.81
N PRO A 35 -5.90 -23.06 -4.23
CA PRO A 35 -6.05 -22.32 -5.48
C PRO A 35 -5.30 -20.98 -5.41
N PRO A 36 -4.62 -20.55 -6.48
CA PRO A 36 -3.97 -19.24 -6.52
C PRO A 36 -4.95 -18.10 -6.23
N ASN A 37 -4.49 -17.09 -5.49
CA ASN A 37 -5.29 -15.94 -5.11
C ASN A 37 -5.14 -14.81 -6.14
N PHE A 38 -6.04 -14.74 -7.11
CA PHE A 38 -6.00 -13.74 -8.18
C PHE A 38 -6.21 -12.29 -7.74
N LEU A 39 -6.49 -12.04 -6.45
CA LEU A 39 -6.58 -10.68 -5.91
C LEU A 39 -5.20 -10.13 -5.49
N LEU A 40 -4.16 -10.97 -5.46
CA LEU A 40 -2.79 -10.59 -5.11
C LEU A 40 -1.89 -10.69 -6.34
N GLN A 41 -1.34 -9.55 -6.78
CA GLN A 41 -0.52 -9.48 -7.99
C GLN A 41 0.79 -10.30 -7.87
N SER A 42 1.28 -10.51 -6.65
CA SER A 42 2.45 -11.34 -6.34
C SER A 42 2.24 -12.83 -6.64
N ASP A 43 1.00 -13.32 -6.59
CA ASP A 43 0.69 -14.75 -6.78
C ASP A 43 0.65 -15.19 -8.25
N PHE A 44 0.68 -14.24 -9.19
CA PHE A 44 0.70 -14.55 -10.62
C PHE A 44 2.05 -15.10 -11.09
N GLY A 45 3.14 -14.82 -10.37
CA GLY A 45 4.50 -15.28 -10.71
C GLY A 45 4.86 -16.67 -10.16
N THR A 46 4.09 -17.18 -9.19
CA THR A 46 4.38 -18.45 -8.48
C THR A 46 3.77 -19.67 -9.19
N TYR A 47 2.85 -19.46 -10.14
CA TYR A 47 2.19 -20.54 -10.86
C TYR A 47 3.00 -20.97 -12.08
N VAL A 48 3.75 -22.07 -11.93
CA VAL A 48 4.43 -22.74 -13.04
C VAL A 48 3.47 -23.75 -13.65
N THR A 49 3.24 -23.66 -14.98
CA THR A 49 2.44 -24.64 -15.71
C THR A 49 3.08 -26.02 -15.53
N PRO A 50 2.35 -27.00 -14.97
CA PRO A 50 2.92 -28.31 -14.73
C PRO A 50 3.25 -29.00 -16.06
N VAL A 51 4.53 -29.22 -16.36
CA VAL A 51 4.97 -29.94 -17.56
C VAL A 51 4.94 -31.43 -17.25
N VAL A 52 4.23 -32.21 -18.08
CA VAL A 52 4.20 -33.67 -17.97
C VAL A 52 5.48 -34.22 -18.60
N SER A 53 6.33 -34.85 -17.80
CA SER A 53 7.54 -35.54 -18.24
C SER A 53 7.32 -37.05 -18.23
N ILE A 54 7.90 -37.74 -19.21
CA ILE A 54 8.03 -39.19 -19.20
C ILE A 54 9.27 -39.49 -18.34
N PRO A 55 9.17 -40.24 -17.23
CA PRO A 55 10.35 -40.64 -16.48
C PRO A 55 11.26 -41.47 -17.39
N GLU A 56 12.52 -41.09 -17.49
CA GLU A 56 13.54 -41.95 -18.10
C GLU A 56 13.66 -43.21 -17.23
N LEU A 57 13.45 -44.39 -17.84
CA LEU A 57 13.45 -45.65 -17.10
C LEU A 57 14.81 -45.82 -16.39
N PRO A 58 14.82 -46.22 -15.11
CA PRO A 58 16.07 -46.53 -14.42
C PRO A 58 16.79 -47.67 -15.14
N PRO A 59 18.15 -47.67 -15.21
CA PRO A 59 18.92 -48.65 -15.99
C PRO A 59 18.82 -50.11 -15.51
N ASP A 60 18.19 -50.38 -14.38
CA ASP A 60 18.25 -51.68 -13.72
C ASP A 60 16.84 -52.19 -13.40
N GLU A 61 16.19 -52.76 -14.40
CA GLU A 61 15.34 -53.95 -14.25
C GLU A 61 15.09 -54.49 -15.68
N VAL A 62 16.09 -55.22 -16.17
CA VAL A 62 16.00 -56.09 -17.33
C VAL A 62 14.86 -57.09 -17.10
N ASP A 63 13.69 -56.75 -17.64
CA ASP A 63 12.64 -57.71 -17.89
C ASP A 63 13.24 -58.83 -18.74
N THR A 64 13.23 -60.04 -18.20
CA THR A 64 13.95 -61.24 -18.64
C THR A 64 13.37 -61.85 -19.93
N VAL A 65 13.09 -61.02 -20.93
CA VAL A 65 12.49 -61.43 -22.21
C VAL A 65 13.42 -61.22 -23.41
N GLY A 66 14.60 -60.62 -23.19
CA GLY A 66 15.59 -60.34 -24.26
C GLY A 66 16.68 -61.41 -24.48
N SER A 67 16.72 -62.48 -23.71
CA SER A 67 17.77 -63.51 -23.83
C SER A 67 17.28 -64.68 -24.67
N LEU A 68 17.31 -64.58 -26.01
CA LEU A 68 17.55 -65.69 -26.95
C LEU A 68 17.49 -65.17 -28.39
N ILE A 69 18.67 -64.97 -29.01
CA ILE A 69 19.12 -65.61 -30.25
C ILE A 69 20.45 -64.94 -30.63
N ASP A 70 21.55 -65.58 -30.25
CA ASP A 70 22.86 -65.40 -30.89
C ASP A 70 22.99 -66.50 -31.96
N THR A 71 23.10 -66.10 -33.23
CA THR A 71 23.27 -66.99 -34.39
C THR A 71 24.61 -66.76 -35.09
N SER A 72 25.67 -66.48 -34.34
CA SER A 72 26.94 -66.04 -34.94
C SER A 72 28.12 -67.00 -34.77
N ASP A 73 27.92 -68.29 -34.54
CA ASP A 73 29.04 -69.24 -34.54
C ASP A 73 28.69 -70.60 -35.16
N THR A 74 29.12 -70.80 -36.42
CA THR A 74 29.86 -71.95 -36.95
C THR A 74 29.61 -72.11 -38.46
N MET A 75 30.45 -71.49 -39.29
CA MET A 75 30.91 -72.05 -40.58
C MET A 75 31.98 -71.12 -41.19
N SER A 76 33.25 -71.44 -40.95
CA SER A 76 34.31 -71.34 -41.97
C SER A 76 35.55 -72.08 -41.49
N GLN A 77 35.77 -73.25 -42.10
CA GLN A 77 37.05 -73.92 -42.15
C GLN A 77 38.07 -73.01 -42.85
N VAL A 78 39.25 -72.82 -42.26
CA VAL A 78 40.48 -72.57 -43.02
C VAL A 78 41.57 -73.45 -42.44
N ILE A 79 41.94 -74.46 -43.25
CA ILE A 79 43.14 -75.26 -43.14
C ILE A 79 44.32 -74.37 -43.54
N PRO A 80 45.41 -74.27 -42.75
CA PRO A 80 46.69 -73.79 -43.25
C PRO A 80 47.60 -74.98 -43.60
N GLU A 81 48.01 -75.06 -44.86
CA GLU A 81 49.16 -75.84 -45.29
C GLU A 81 50.41 -75.40 -44.53
N ARG A 82 51.13 -76.36 -43.93
CA ARG A 82 52.57 -76.25 -43.67
C ARG A 82 53.24 -77.59 -43.87
N SER A 83 54.11 -77.61 -44.87
CA SER A 83 55.18 -78.58 -45.11
C SER A 83 56.15 -78.65 -43.92
N ASP A 84 56.42 -79.84 -43.39
CA ASP A 84 57.74 -80.50 -43.46
C ASP A 84 57.88 -81.77 -42.59
N SER A 85 58.65 -82.71 -43.13
CA SER A 85 59.44 -83.77 -42.46
C SER A 85 58.77 -85.06 -41.92
N LEU A 86 58.97 -86.11 -42.73
CA LEU A 86 59.65 -87.39 -42.42
C LEU A 86 59.20 -88.28 -41.22
N ASP A 87 58.94 -89.54 -41.62
CA ASP A 87 59.22 -90.80 -40.92
C ASP A 87 58.22 -91.46 -39.94
N THR A 88 57.75 -92.63 -40.41
CA THR A 88 57.53 -93.92 -39.72
C THR A 88 56.19 -94.28 -39.06
N ARG A 89 55.74 -95.47 -39.48
CA ARG A 89 55.01 -96.55 -38.78
C ARG A 89 53.48 -96.65 -38.89
N THR A 90 53.12 -97.66 -39.68
CA THR A 90 51.98 -98.59 -39.61
C THR A 90 51.24 -98.72 -38.27
N THR A 91 49.94 -98.42 -38.28
CA THR A 91 48.87 -99.15 -37.54
C THR A 91 47.52 -99.02 -38.28
N PRO A 92 46.70 -100.08 -38.39
CA PRO A 92 45.41 -100.03 -39.07
C PRO A 92 44.33 -99.42 -38.15
N SER A 93 43.65 -98.36 -38.62
CA SER A 93 42.50 -97.75 -37.93
C SER A 93 41.18 -98.48 -38.27
N PRO A 94 40.19 -98.57 -37.36
CA PRO A 94 38.93 -99.27 -37.61
C PRO A 94 38.06 -98.51 -38.62
N VAL A 95 37.46 -99.25 -39.56
CA VAL A 95 36.48 -98.72 -40.51
C VAL A 95 35.24 -98.23 -39.75
N PRO A 96 34.73 -97.01 -40.00
CA PRO A 96 33.50 -96.49 -39.36
C PRO A 96 32.28 -97.34 -39.77
N ASP A 97 31.40 -97.66 -38.81
CA ASP A 97 30.16 -98.41 -39.07
C ASP A 97 29.10 -97.49 -39.70
N PRO A 98 28.74 -97.68 -40.99
CA PRO A 98 27.82 -96.81 -41.71
C PRO A 98 26.39 -96.81 -41.17
N ILE A 99 26.02 -97.76 -40.30
CA ILE A 99 24.71 -97.78 -39.63
C ILE A 99 24.66 -96.70 -38.54
N LEU A 100 25.72 -96.61 -37.74
CA LEU A 100 25.83 -95.61 -36.65
C LEU A 100 25.85 -94.17 -37.17
N GLU A 101 26.46 -93.92 -38.33
CA GLU A 101 26.43 -92.60 -38.97
C GLU A 101 25.03 -92.24 -39.48
N ARG A 102 24.30 -93.22 -40.03
CA ARG A 102 22.92 -93.01 -40.48
C ARG A 102 21.98 -92.72 -39.32
N ASP A 103 22.13 -93.43 -38.21
CA ASP A 103 21.30 -93.24 -37.01
C ASP A 103 21.58 -91.87 -36.36
N LYS A 104 22.85 -91.43 -36.31
CA LYS A 104 23.21 -90.07 -35.88
C LYS A 104 22.61 -88.99 -36.78
N LEU A 105 22.59 -89.20 -38.10
CA LEU A 105 21.97 -88.28 -39.04
C LEU A 105 20.45 -88.21 -38.86
N ILE A 106 19.80 -89.36 -38.65
CA ILE A 106 18.36 -89.43 -38.37
C ILE A 106 18.04 -88.69 -37.07
N GLU A 107 18.82 -88.89 -36.01
CA GLU A 107 18.64 -88.19 -34.73
C GLU A 107 18.84 -86.67 -34.88
N HIS A 108 19.87 -86.25 -35.62
CA HIS A 108 20.11 -84.83 -35.93
C HIS A 108 18.91 -84.20 -36.66
N LEU A 109 18.43 -84.83 -37.74
CA LEU A 109 17.28 -84.34 -38.52
C LEU A 109 15.98 -84.37 -37.71
N GLN A 110 15.78 -85.35 -36.82
CA GLN A 110 14.62 -85.40 -35.93
C GLN A 110 14.66 -84.29 -34.86
N ASN A 111 15.85 -83.96 -34.35
CA ASN A 111 16.04 -82.83 -33.43
C ASN A 111 15.82 -81.50 -34.15
N GLU A 112 16.33 -81.35 -35.37
CA GLU A 112 16.14 -80.17 -36.21
C GLU A 112 14.66 -79.97 -36.58
N LEU A 113 13.95 -81.03 -36.95
CA LEU A 113 12.49 -81.01 -37.16
C LEU A 113 11.70 -80.66 -35.90
N ARG A 114 12.17 -81.08 -34.71
CA ARG A 114 11.55 -80.69 -33.43
C ARG A 114 11.77 -79.21 -33.15
N ARG A 115 12.99 -78.72 -33.37
CA ARG A 115 13.35 -77.31 -33.21
C ARG A 115 12.54 -76.42 -34.15
N MET A 116 12.51 -76.73 -35.45
CA MET A 116 11.72 -75.95 -36.42
C MET A 116 10.23 -75.92 -36.08
N ARG A 117 9.65 -77.02 -35.57
CA ARG A 117 8.26 -77.02 -35.10
C ARG A 117 8.04 -76.12 -33.87
N SER A 118 9.00 -76.10 -32.94
CA SER A 118 8.98 -75.21 -31.79
C SER A 118 9.04 -73.75 -32.24
N ASP A 119 9.96 -73.42 -33.14
CA ASP A 119 10.16 -72.06 -33.65
C ASP A 119 8.91 -71.55 -34.38
N VAL A 120 8.28 -72.40 -35.21
CA VAL A 120 7.00 -72.07 -35.87
C VAL A 120 5.88 -71.84 -34.84
N SER A 121 5.79 -72.68 -33.81
CA SER A 121 4.79 -72.49 -32.74
C SER A 121 5.01 -71.19 -31.98
N GLN A 122 6.27 -70.84 -31.71
CA GLN A 122 6.64 -69.61 -31.03
C GLN A 122 6.29 -68.38 -31.88
N ILE A 123 6.66 -68.37 -33.16
CA ILE A 123 6.31 -67.27 -34.09
C ILE A 123 4.79 -67.08 -34.19
N VAL A 124 4.02 -68.18 -34.23
CA VAL A 124 2.54 -68.10 -34.27
C VAL A 124 1.99 -67.53 -32.96
N GLN A 125 2.55 -67.92 -31.81
CA GLN A 125 2.14 -67.38 -30.52
C GLN A 125 2.47 -65.89 -30.41
N GLU A 126 3.68 -65.48 -30.75
CA GLU A 126 4.11 -64.08 -30.77
C GLU A 126 3.22 -63.22 -31.69
N ARG A 127 2.94 -63.71 -32.90
CA ARG A 127 2.01 -63.05 -33.83
C ARG A 127 0.62 -62.88 -33.22
N ASN A 128 0.09 -63.91 -32.57
CA ASN A 128 -1.26 -63.85 -31.99
C ASN A 128 -1.30 -62.90 -30.78
N THR A 129 -0.26 -62.88 -29.94
CA THR A 129 -0.11 -61.93 -28.83
C THR A 129 -0.04 -60.50 -29.36
N MET A 130 0.76 -60.24 -30.39
CA MET A 130 0.86 -58.93 -31.04
C MET A 130 -0.49 -58.49 -31.62
N LEU A 131 -1.18 -59.36 -32.38
CA LEU A 131 -2.50 -59.07 -32.93
C LEU A 131 -3.55 -58.79 -31.83
N GLY A 132 -3.48 -59.50 -30.69
CA GLY A 132 -4.30 -59.22 -29.51
C GLY A 132 -4.07 -57.82 -28.96
N SER A 133 -2.80 -57.46 -28.74
CA SER A 133 -2.41 -56.14 -28.22
C SER A 133 -2.83 -55.00 -29.16
N MET A 134 -2.69 -55.20 -30.48
CA MET A 134 -3.11 -54.21 -31.48
C MET A 134 -4.63 -54.03 -31.48
N ARG A 135 -5.41 -55.12 -31.42
CA ARG A 135 -6.87 -55.02 -31.33
C ARG A 135 -7.29 -54.27 -30.07
N GLU A 136 -6.70 -54.57 -28.93
CA GLU A 136 -7.01 -53.90 -27.68
C GLU A 136 -6.60 -52.42 -27.69
N HIS A 137 -5.52 -52.08 -28.41
CA HIS A 137 -5.14 -50.69 -28.64
C HIS A 137 -6.15 -49.95 -29.54
N SER A 138 -6.58 -50.57 -30.66
CA SER A 138 -7.64 -50.01 -31.51
C SER A 138 -8.94 -49.77 -30.72
N THR A 139 -9.38 -50.74 -29.93
CA THR A 139 -10.58 -50.58 -29.09
C THR A 139 -10.44 -49.43 -28.08
N ARG A 140 -9.24 -49.26 -27.48
CA ARG A 140 -8.97 -48.14 -26.56
C ARG A 140 -9.02 -46.79 -27.29
N ILE A 141 -8.44 -46.69 -28.48
CA ILE A 141 -8.48 -45.45 -29.27
C ILE A 141 -9.91 -45.13 -29.70
N GLU A 142 -10.68 -46.13 -30.15
CA GLU A 142 -12.09 -45.95 -30.52
C GLU A 142 -12.92 -45.45 -29.32
N ALA A 143 -12.70 -46.00 -28.13
CA ALA A 143 -13.37 -45.54 -26.91
C ALA A 143 -12.98 -44.10 -26.52
N GLN A 144 -11.69 -43.74 -26.63
CA GLN A 144 -11.22 -42.37 -26.39
C GLN A 144 -11.79 -41.37 -27.40
N LEU A 145 -11.88 -41.75 -28.68
CA LEU A 145 -12.49 -40.93 -29.72
C LEU A 145 -13.98 -40.70 -29.44
N GLN A 146 -14.71 -41.72 -29.01
CA GLN A 146 -16.12 -41.58 -28.67
C GLN A 146 -16.33 -40.70 -27.43
N ALA A 147 -15.47 -40.83 -26.41
CA ALA A 147 -15.53 -39.99 -25.22
C ALA A 147 -15.27 -38.51 -25.54
N THR A 148 -14.20 -38.21 -26.29
CA THR A 148 -13.87 -36.84 -26.71
C THR A 148 -14.95 -36.21 -27.59
N LYS A 149 -15.60 -37.01 -28.46
CA LYS A 149 -16.74 -36.56 -29.26
C LYS A 149 -17.94 -36.16 -28.39
N ASN A 150 -18.22 -36.92 -27.33
CA ASN A 150 -19.29 -36.58 -26.39
C ASN A 150 -18.98 -35.29 -25.61
N GLU A 151 -17.74 -35.13 -25.12
CA GLU A 151 -17.29 -33.92 -24.43
C GLU A 151 -17.41 -32.68 -25.33
N LEU A 152 -17.04 -32.80 -26.61
CA LEU A 152 -17.18 -31.72 -27.59
C LEU A 152 -18.64 -31.28 -27.78
N VAL A 153 -19.57 -32.25 -27.83
CA VAL A 153 -21.01 -31.96 -27.95
C VAL A 153 -21.53 -31.24 -26.70
N GLU A 154 -21.11 -31.67 -25.50
CA GLU A 154 -21.48 -30.99 -24.25
C GLU A 154 -20.95 -29.56 -24.18
N GLU A 155 -19.69 -29.32 -24.55
CA GLU A 155 -19.12 -27.97 -24.56
C GLU A 155 -19.80 -27.08 -25.60
N ARG A 156 -20.17 -27.63 -26.77
CA ARG A 156 -20.94 -26.89 -27.77
C ARG A 156 -22.32 -26.48 -27.24
N GLN A 157 -23.03 -27.38 -26.56
CA GLN A 157 -24.32 -27.04 -25.93
C GLN A 157 -24.18 -25.96 -24.85
N LYS A 158 -23.11 -26.01 -24.04
CA LYS A 158 -22.83 -24.95 -23.04
C LYS A 158 -22.53 -23.61 -23.72
N ALA A 159 -21.76 -23.62 -24.81
CA ALA A 159 -21.46 -22.42 -25.58
C ALA A 159 -22.74 -21.79 -26.18
N ASP A 160 -23.62 -22.60 -26.76
CA ASP A 160 -24.91 -22.15 -27.30
C ASP A 160 -25.81 -21.55 -26.20
N THR A 161 -25.83 -22.17 -25.01
CA THR A 161 -26.59 -21.65 -23.86
C THR A 161 -26.05 -20.29 -23.41
N LEU A 162 -24.72 -20.16 -23.31
CA LEU A 162 -24.07 -18.89 -22.95
C LEU A 162 -24.29 -17.80 -24.00
N ALA A 163 -24.30 -18.17 -25.29
CA ALA A 163 -24.57 -17.23 -26.39
C ALA A 163 -25.97 -16.59 -26.27
N VAL A 164 -26.95 -17.34 -25.73
CA VAL A 164 -28.30 -16.82 -25.45
C VAL A 164 -28.35 -15.98 -24.17
N GLU A 165 -27.58 -16.32 -23.13
CA GLU A 165 -27.59 -15.59 -21.85
C GLU A 165 -26.87 -14.23 -21.90
N ILE A 166 -25.78 -14.12 -22.67
CA ILE A 166 -24.99 -12.89 -22.81
C ILE A 166 -25.83 -11.64 -23.17
N PRO A 167 -26.69 -11.67 -24.20
CA PRO A 167 -27.51 -10.49 -24.55
C PRO A 167 -28.55 -10.16 -23.46
N VAL A 168 -29.07 -11.15 -22.74
CA VAL A 168 -30.01 -10.94 -21.63
C VAL A 168 -29.33 -10.23 -20.46
N ILE A 169 -28.11 -10.63 -20.12
CA ILE A 169 -27.32 -10.00 -19.06
C ILE A 169 -26.91 -8.58 -19.47
N GLN A 170 -26.47 -8.36 -20.72
CA GLN A 170 -26.15 -7.03 -21.22
C GLN A 170 -27.36 -6.08 -21.19
N LYS A 171 -28.56 -6.58 -21.51
CA LYS A 171 -29.79 -5.80 -21.40
C LYS A 171 -30.08 -5.40 -19.95
N ARG A 172 -29.99 -6.35 -19.01
CA ARG A 172 -30.19 -6.06 -17.57
C ARG A 172 -29.14 -5.08 -17.01
N LEU A 173 -27.89 -5.16 -17.48
CA LEU A 173 -26.84 -4.22 -17.11
C LEU A 173 -27.21 -2.80 -17.55
N LYS A 174 -27.58 -2.60 -18.82
CA LYS A 174 -28.02 -1.30 -19.35
C LYS A 174 -29.22 -0.74 -18.59
N GLU A 175 -30.23 -1.56 -18.32
CA GLU A 175 -31.40 -1.14 -17.53
C GLU A 175 -31.03 -0.72 -16.10
N THR A 176 -30.00 -1.34 -15.51
CA THR A 176 -29.52 -1.00 -14.17
C THR A 176 -28.70 0.29 -14.18
N GLU A 177 -27.86 0.50 -15.20
CA GLU A 177 -27.10 1.74 -15.41
C GLU A 177 -28.03 2.94 -15.64
N GLU A 178 -29.09 2.78 -16.44
CA GLU A 178 -30.09 3.83 -16.66
C GLU A 178 -30.83 4.18 -15.35
N LYS A 179 -31.21 3.19 -14.55
CA LYS A 179 -31.81 3.43 -13.22
C LYS A 179 -30.87 4.14 -12.26
N ALA A 180 -29.59 3.78 -12.26
CA ALA A 180 -28.56 4.44 -11.45
C ALA A 180 -28.40 5.90 -11.89
N LYS A 181 -28.32 6.17 -13.20
CA LYS A 181 -28.24 7.53 -13.76
C LYS A 181 -29.43 8.40 -13.37
N VAL A 182 -30.65 7.87 -13.49
CA VAL A 182 -31.86 8.60 -13.07
C VAL A 182 -31.86 8.90 -11.57
N THR A 183 -31.30 8.00 -10.76
CA THR A 183 -31.18 8.20 -9.31
C THR A 183 -30.14 9.26 -8.97
N ASP A 184 -29.01 9.27 -9.67
CA ASP A 184 -27.97 10.31 -9.52
C ASP A 184 -28.50 11.69 -9.93
N ASP A 185 -29.23 11.78 -11.06
CA ASP A 185 -29.88 13.02 -11.51
C ASP A 185 -30.88 13.56 -10.45
N LYS A 186 -31.63 12.67 -9.80
CA LYS A 186 -32.53 13.04 -8.69
C LYS A 186 -31.75 13.56 -7.48
N PHE A 187 -30.64 12.92 -7.14
CA PHE A 187 -29.80 13.34 -6.02
C PHE A 187 -29.15 14.70 -6.29
N GLN A 188 -28.65 14.94 -7.50
CA GLN A 188 -28.10 16.25 -7.90
C GLN A 188 -29.16 17.35 -7.84
N LYS A 189 -30.39 17.09 -8.30
CA LYS A 189 -31.51 18.04 -8.18
C LYS A 189 -31.83 18.35 -6.72
N LEU A 190 -31.85 17.34 -5.85
CA LEU A 190 -32.11 17.52 -4.42
C LEU A 190 -30.97 18.34 -3.75
N LYS A 191 -29.72 18.05 -4.09
CA LYS A 191 -28.55 18.81 -3.62
C LYS A 191 -28.62 20.27 -4.09
N GLY A 192 -29.03 20.51 -5.33
CA GLY A 192 -29.28 21.86 -5.85
C GLY A 192 -30.35 22.60 -5.05
N ALA A 193 -31.50 21.97 -4.82
CA ALA A 193 -32.58 22.56 -4.01
C ALA A 193 -32.15 22.84 -2.57
N TYR A 194 -31.41 21.93 -1.94
CA TYR A 194 -30.88 22.15 -0.59
C TYR A 194 -29.88 23.32 -0.55
N THR A 195 -29.01 23.43 -1.56
CA THR A 195 -28.05 24.54 -1.66
C THR A 195 -28.76 25.87 -1.83
N GLN A 196 -29.78 25.93 -2.70
CA GLN A 196 -30.62 27.12 -2.87
C GLN A 196 -31.32 27.51 -1.57
N LEU A 197 -31.97 26.57 -0.89
CA LEU A 197 -32.65 26.84 0.38
C LEU A 197 -31.68 27.34 1.46
N ARG A 198 -30.47 26.79 1.49
CA ARG A 198 -29.41 27.25 2.40
C ARG A 198 -28.96 28.68 2.07
N GLU A 199 -28.77 29.01 0.80
CA GLU A 199 -28.41 30.36 0.36
C GLU A 199 -29.53 31.37 0.66
N GLU A 200 -30.79 31.01 0.41
CA GLU A 200 -31.95 31.82 0.80
C GLU A 200 -31.99 32.05 2.31
N HIS A 201 -31.75 31.01 3.12
CA HIS A 201 -31.70 31.15 4.58
C HIS A 201 -30.58 32.09 5.03
N ILE A 202 -29.37 31.98 4.45
CA ILE A 202 -28.26 32.89 4.72
C ILE A 202 -28.62 34.33 4.34
N ASN A 203 -29.27 34.53 3.19
CA ASN A 203 -29.70 35.85 2.74
C ASN A 203 -30.77 36.46 3.66
N LEU A 204 -31.73 35.66 4.11
CA LEU A 204 -32.75 36.09 5.08
C LEU A 204 -32.13 36.47 6.43
N ILE A 205 -31.11 35.73 6.91
CA ILE A 205 -30.38 36.11 8.13
C ILE A 205 -29.68 37.46 7.95
N ARG A 206 -29.03 37.70 6.80
CA ARG A 206 -28.37 38.98 6.51
C ARG A 206 -29.39 40.13 6.45
N GLN A 207 -30.51 39.94 5.75
CA GLN A 207 -31.58 40.93 5.69
C GLN A 207 -32.17 41.20 7.08
N LYS A 208 -32.38 40.17 7.90
CA LYS A 208 -32.82 40.35 9.29
C LYS A 208 -31.83 41.21 10.08
N ALA A 209 -30.52 40.96 9.95
CA ALA A 209 -29.49 41.76 10.61
C ALA A 209 -29.50 43.23 10.15
N GLU A 210 -29.75 43.50 8.87
CA GLU A 210 -29.90 44.87 8.34
C GLU A 210 -31.16 45.55 8.89
N VAL A 211 -32.29 44.84 8.96
CA VAL A 211 -33.54 45.33 9.56
C VAL A 211 -33.36 45.61 11.06
N ASP A 212 -32.67 44.73 11.80
CA ASP A 212 -32.37 44.92 13.22
C ASP A 212 -31.47 46.16 13.45
N LYS A 213 -30.52 46.41 12.54
CA LYS A 213 -29.67 47.62 12.56
C LYS A 213 -30.50 48.88 12.29
N LEU A 214 -31.36 48.86 11.27
CA LEU A 214 -32.29 49.96 10.98
C LEU A 214 -33.23 50.23 12.16
N THR A 215 -33.77 49.18 12.78
CA THR A 215 -34.66 49.28 13.94
C THR A 215 -33.94 49.93 15.12
N THR A 216 -32.68 49.55 15.36
CA THR A 216 -31.85 50.14 16.43
C THR A 216 -31.54 51.61 16.14
N SER A 217 -31.23 51.96 14.89
CA SER A 217 -31.04 53.36 14.46
C SER A 217 -32.30 54.21 14.65
N LEU A 218 -33.47 53.68 14.28
CA LEU A 218 -34.75 54.37 14.46
C LEU A 218 -35.08 54.54 15.95
N ARG A 219 -34.79 53.54 16.78
CA ARG A 219 -35.00 53.61 18.24
C ARG A 219 -34.07 54.63 18.89
N ALA A 220 -32.82 54.75 18.43
CA ALA A 220 -31.89 55.79 18.88
C ALA A 220 -32.35 57.20 18.46
N ALA A 221 -32.85 57.37 17.24
CA ALA A 221 -33.42 58.65 16.79
C ALA A 221 -34.68 59.04 17.59
N ALA A 222 -35.54 58.07 17.90
CA ALA A 222 -36.72 58.29 18.75
C ALA A 222 -36.33 58.73 20.17
N ALA A 223 -35.30 58.11 20.77
CA ALA A 223 -34.79 58.50 22.09
C ALA A 223 -34.20 59.91 22.11
N GLN A 224 -33.50 60.32 21.03
CA GLN A 224 -33.01 61.70 20.89
C GLN A 224 -34.17 62.71 20.79
N HIS A 225 -35.23 62.37 20.05
CA HIS A 225 -36.43 63.19 19.95
C HIS A 225 -37.16 63.33 21.30
N GLU A 226 -37.27 62.24 22.07
CA GLU A 226 -37.83 62.31 23.43
C GLU A 226 -36.99 63.22 24.33
N SER A 227 -35.66 63.06 24.35
CA SER A 227 -34.77 63.90 25.15
C SER A 227 -34.87 65.39 24.79
N ALA A 228 -34.98 65.71 23.50
CA ALA A 228 -35.20 67.09 23.04
C ALA A 228 -36.56 67.64 23.48
N LYS A 229 -37.61 66.80 23.46
CA LYS A 229 -38.94 67.16 23.98
C LYS A 229 -38.89 67.44 25.49
N THR A 230 -38.17 66.62 26.27
CA THR A 230 -38.04 66.82 27.72
C THR A 230 -37.29 68.12 28.04
N MET A 231 -36.23 68.46 27.30
CA MET A 231 -35.51 69.73 27.46
C MET A 231 -36.39 70.95 27.14
N LEU A 232 -37.20 70.89 26.08
CA LEU A 232 -38.16 71.96 25.75
C LEU A 232 -39.25 72.10 26.81
N GLN A 233 -39.74 70.98 27.35
CA GLN A 233 -40.71 70.98 28.45
C GLN A 233 -40.13 71.62 29.73
N GLN A 234 -38.85 71.40 30.00
CA GLN A 234 -38.16 72.01 31.14
C GLN A 234 -37.97 73.53 30.97
N GLN A 235 -37.58 73.99 29.78
CA GLN A 235 -37.51 75.42 29.47
C GLN A 235 -38.86 76.15 29.62
N LEU A 236 -39.96 75.48 29.25
CA LEU A 236 -41.31 76.02 29.43
C LEU A 236 -41.66 76.21 30.91
N ASN A 237 -41.30 75.22 31.75
CA ASN A 237 -41.53 75.29 33.20
C ASN A 237 -40.71 76.40 33.88
N ASP A 238 -39.47 76.65 33.41
CA ASP A 238 -38.63 77.72 33.95
C ASP A 238 -39.19 79.11 33.59
N GLN A 239 -39.72 79.29 32.37
CA GLN A 239 -40.41 80.53 31.98
C GLN A 239 -41.71 80.77 32.78
N MET A 240 -42.41 79.73 33.20
CA MET A 240 -43.60 79.86 34.05
C MET A 240 -43.26 80.36 35.47
N LYS A 241 -42.12 79.95 36.03
CA LYS A 241 -41.64 80.44 37.34
C LYS A 241 -41.25 81.92 37.32
N ASP A 242 -40.74 82.42 36.21
CA ASP A 242 -40.39 83.84 36.05
C ASP A 242 -41.63 84.75 35.99
N VAL A 243 -42.76 84.25 35.49
CA VAL A 243 -44.05 84.97 35.50
C VAL A 243 -44.64 85.03 36.91
N GLU A 244 -44.49 83.96 37.70
CA GLU A 244 -45.01 83.86 39.08
C GLU A 244 -44.28 84.83 40.05
N LEU A 245 -42.99 85.09 39.81
CA LEU A 245 -42.18 86.03 40.59
C LEU A 245 -42.52 87.52 40.34
N LEU A 246 -43.17 87.84 39.21
CA LEU A 246 -43.62 89.20 38.85
C LEU A 246 -44.97 89.59 39.47
N GLN A 247 -45.76 88.63 39.95
CA GLN A 247 -47.10 88.85 40.51
C GLN A 247 -47.07 89.26 42.01
N GLN A 248 -45.92 89.14 42.68
CA GLN A 248 -45.79 89.29 44.14
C GLN A 248 -45.50 90.73 44.63
N LYS A 249 -45.54 91.75 43.75
CA LYS A 249 -45.20 93.17 44.06
C LYS A 249 -46.37 94.17 44.03
N ALA A 250 -47.60 93.76 44.32
CA ALA A 250 -48.72 94.70 44.40
C ALA A 250 -49.60 94.51 45.66
N SER A 251 -49.28 95.32 46.69
CA SER A 251 -50.18 96.10 47.57
C SER A 251 -51.27 95.36 48.38
N SER A 252 -51.23 95.28 49.72
CA SER A 252 -51.35 96.29 50.80
C SER A 252 -52.77 96.75 51.19
N SER A 253 -53.08 96.56 52.48
CA SER A 253 -53.89 97.41 53.39
C SER A 253 -55.19 96.80 53.93
N GLU A 254 -55.10 96.56 55.24
CA GLU A 254 -56.09 96.08 56.20
C GLU A 254 -57.26 97.06 56.40
N GLU A 255 -58.40 96.47 56.76
CA GLU A 255 -59.57 96.99 57.52
C GLU A 255 -60.93 96.60 56.90
N VAL A 256 -60.96 96.09 55.66
CA VAL A 256 -62.03 95.17 55.19
C VAL A 256 -61.83 93.75 55.78
N GLU A 257 -60.61 93.46 56.26
CA GLU A 257 -60.17 92.19 56.84
C GLU A 257 -60.88 91.78 58.15
N ALA A 258 -61.52 92.68 58.89
CA ALA A 258 -62.16 92.31 60.17
C ALA A 258 -63.59 91.76 60.01
N TYR A 259 -64.33 92.14 58.95
CA TYR A 259 -65.66 91.58 58.66
C TYR A 259 -65.62 90.50 57.57
N LYS A 260 -64.50 90.39 56.84
CA LYS A 260 -64.21 89.32 55.89
C LYS A 260 -63.68 88.07 56.60
N THR A 261 -62.96 88.19 57.72
CA THR A 261 -62.46 87.06 58.53
C THR A 261 -63.57 86.22 59.17
N GLU A 262 -64.72 86.80 59.52
CA GLU A 262 -65.82 86.02 60.11
C GLU A 262 -66.64 85.23 59.06
N LEU A 263 -66.78 85.77 57.84
CA LEU A 263 -67.31 85.04 56.68
C LEU A 263 -66.28 84.07 56.05
N LEU A 264 -64.98 84.35 56.19
CA LEU A 264 -63.89 83.47 55.78
C LEU A 264 -63.73 82.29 56.74
N ASN A 265 -63.99 82.40 58.04
CA ASN A 265 -63.87 81.24 58.95
C ASN A 265 -64.96 80.19 58.67
N LEU A 266 -66.21 80.59 58.43
CA LEU A 266 -67.29 79.66 58.04
C LEU A 266 -67.18 79.13 56.60
N ARG A 267 -66.59 79.90 55.67
CA ARG A 267 -66.20 79.38 54.34
C ARG A 267 -64.93 78.53 54.39
N SER A 268 -63.97 78.81 55.27
CA SER A 268 -62.73 78.06 55.45
C SER A 268 -63.01 76.70 56.06
N ASP A 269 -63.97 76.56 56.97
CA ASP A 269 -64.34 75.25 57.53
C ASP A 269 -65.12 74.39 56.51
N LEU A 270 -65.96 75.01 55.66
CA LEU A 270 -66.65 74.33 54.55
C LEU A 270 -65.70 73.99 53.39
N GLU A 271 -64.79 74.89 53.03
CA GLU A 271 -63.76 74.68 52.01
C GLU A 271 -62.69 73.70 52.53
N GLN A 272 -62.31 73.70 53.82
CA GLN A 272 -61.44 72.65 54.38
C GLN A 272 -62.13 71.28 54.42
N SER A 273 -63.44 71.21 54.68
CA SER A 273 -64.17 69.94 54.60
C SER A 273 -64.27 69.44 53.15
N ARG A 274 -64.48 70.34 52.18
CA ARG A 274 -64.56 70.02 50.75
C ARG A 274 -63.18 69.78 50.12
N GLN A 275 -62.13 70.44 50.60
CA GLN A 275 -60.74 70.24 50.23
C GLN A 275 -60.22 68.93 50.81
N LYS A 276 -60.57 68.58 52.07
CA LYS A 276 -60.30 67.25 52.63
C LYS A 276 -61.07 66.15 51.93
N GLU A 277 -62.28 66.41 51.44
CA GLU A 277 -63.06 65.46 50.63
C GLU A 277 -62.48 65.29 49.22
N VAL A 278 -62.04 66.37 48.55
CA VAL A 278 -61.31 66.30 47.27
C VAL A 278 -59.91 65.70 47.44
N GLU A 279 -59.21 65.97 48.54
CA GLU A 279 -57.93 65.33 48.91
C GLU A 279 -58.12 63.85 49.27
N LEU A 280 -59.22 63.46 49.93
CA LEU A 280 -59.56 62.05 50.15
C LEU A 280 -59.97 61.36 48.85
N GLU A 281 -60.67 62.03 47.95
CA GLU A 281 -61.10 61.47 46.66
C GLU A 281 -59.91 61.37 45.69
N THR A 282 -58.99 62.34 45.69
CA THR A 282 -57.74 62.29 44.93
C THR A 282 -56.71 61.34 45.54
N LEU A 283 -56.66 61.20 46.87
CA LEU A 283 -55.84 60.18 47.54
C LEU A 283 -56.43 58.79 47.36
N LYS A 284 -57.76 58.63 47.33
CA LYS A 284 -58.41 57.37 46.95
C LYS A 284 -58.16 57.05 45.48
N ALA A 285 -58.36 57.99 44.57
CA ALA A 285 -58.05 57.78 43.15
C ALA A 285 -56.54 57.53 42.92
N SER A 286 -55.66 58.16 43.70
CA SER A 286 -54.22 57.91 43.68
C SER A 286 -53.87 56.56 44.29
N MET A 287 -54.52 56.13 45.38
CA MET A 287 -54.34 54.81 45.97
C MET A 287 -54.90 53.72 45.07
N GLU A 288 -56.02 53.96 44.39
CA GLU A 288 -56.63 53.03 43.43
C GLU A 288 -55.79 52.95 42.16
N ALA A 289 -55.25 54.08 41.67
CA ALA A 289 -54.26 54.11 40.59
C ALA A 289 -52.95 53.41 40.98
N LEU A 290 -52.40 53.68 42.18
CA LEU A 290 -51.22 52.98 42.70
C LEU A 290 -51.51 51.51 42.96
N GLN A 291 -52.73 51.12 43.33
CA GLN A 291 -53.10 49.72 43.55
C GLN A 291 -53.33 48.99 42.23
N ILE A 292 -53.83 49.67 41.19
CA ILE A 292 -53.89 49.16 39.81
C ILE A 292 -52.49 49.07 39.23
N GLU A 293 -51.64 50.07 39.42
CA GLU A 293 -50.24 50.08 39.00
C GLU A 293 -49.44 48.99 39.73
N GLN A 294 -49.65 48.83 41.03
CA GLN A 294 -49.04 47.75 41.81
C GLN A 294 -49.56 46.38 41.35
N LYS A 295 -50.87 46.22 41.09
CA LYS A 295 -51.43 44.96 40.55
C LYS A 295 -50.93 44.64 39.15
N THR A 296 -50.78 45.64 38.28
CA THR A 296 -50.28 45.47 36.92
C THR A 296 -48.78 45.20 36.91
N THR A 297 -47.99 45.93 37.71
CA THR A 297 -46.56 45.61 37.88
C THR A 297 -46.33 44.28 38.58
N THR A 298 -47.15 43.87 39.56
CA THR A 298 -47.06 42.52 40.14
C THR A 298 -47.46 41.46 39.12
N ALA A 299 -48.50 41.68 38.31
CA ALA A 299 -48.89 40.74 37.26
C ALA A 299 -47.81 40.63 36.16
N GLU A 300 -47.22 41.74 35.74
CA GLU A 300 -46.09 41.75 34.80
C GLU A 300 -44.83 41.11 35.40
N GLN A 301 -44.58 41.30 36.70
CA GLN A 301 -43.48 40.62 37.39
C GLN A 301 -43.76 39.12 37.53
N GLU A 302 -44.98 38.70 37.83
CA GLU A 302 -45.40 37.29 37.88
C GLU A 302 -45.32 36.64 36.50
N GLU A 303 -45.68 37.34 35.42
CA GLU A 303 -45.55 36.86 34.05
C GLU A 303 -44.07 36.76 33.63
N LYS A 304 -43.24 37.75 33.98
CA LYS A 304 -41.77 37.69 33.75
C LYS A 304 -41.12 36.58 34.57
N ILE A 305 -41.51 36.39 35.83
CA ILE A 305 -41.03 35.29 36.68
C ILE A 305 -41.48 33.94 36.10
N SER A 306 -42.73 33.83 35.63
CA SER A 306 -43.24 32.62 34.97
C SER A 306 -42.46 32.32 33.68
N PHE A 307 -42.19 33.34 32.86
CA PHE A 307 -41.40 33.22 31.64
C PHE A 307 -39.96 32.78 31.93
N ILE A 308 -39.28 33.44 32.86
CA ILE A 308 -37.91 33.07 33.29
C ILE A 308 -37.89 31.68 33.93
N THR A 309 -38.92 31.29 34.68
CA THR A 309 -39.03 29.95 35.28
C THR A 309 -39.19 28.87 34.21
N ASN A 310 -39.97 29.15 33.16
CA ASN A 310 -40.13 28.24 32.02
C ASN A 310 -38.86 28.16 31.17
N GLU A 311 -38.18 29.28 30.91
CA GLU A 311 -36.88 29.28 30.23
C GLU A 311 -35.82 28.53 31.04
N LEU A 312 -35.76 28.72 32.36
CA LEU A 312 -34.86 27.96 33.25
C LEU A 312 -35.16 26.47 33.22
N LYS A 313 -36.45 26.09 33.16
CA LYS A 313 -36.86 24.69 33.07
C LYS A 313 -36.47 24.08 31.72
N GLU A 314 -36.74 24.76 30.60
CA GLU A 314 -36.29 24.31 29.27
C GLU A 314 -34.77 24.23 29.16
N LEU A 315 -34.05 25.19 29.74
CA LEU A 315 -32.59 25.19 29.73
C LEU A 315 -32.04 24.04 30.60
N SER A 316 -32.67 23.75 31.73
CA SER A 316 -32.33 22.60 32.58
C SER A 316 -32.62 21.26 31.89
N GLU A 317 -33.76 21.12 31.21
CA GLU A 317 -34.11 19.90 30.46
C GLU A 317 -33.18 19.71 29.25
N ASN A 318 -32.84 20.78 28.54
CA ASN A 318 -31.85 20.74 27.46
C ASN A 318 -30.45 20.40 27.98
N PHE A 319 -30.06 20.91 29.15
CA PHE A 319 -28.77 20.58 29.75
C PHE A 319 -28.66 19.09 30.13
N GLU A 320 -29.70 18.51 30.72
CA GLU A 320 -29.73 17.06 31.02
C GLU A 320 -29.76 16.21 29.74
N ARG A 321 -30.45 16.65 28.67
CA ARG A 321 -30.40 15.98 27.37
C ARG A 321 -28.98 15.98 26.78
N ILE A 322 -28.30 17.13 26.76
CA ILE A 322 -26.93 17.26 26.26
C ILE A 322 -25.96 16.41 27.10
N LYS A 323 -26.16 16.36 28.42
CA LYS A 323 -25.33 15.54 29.33
C LYS A 323 -25.50 14.06 29.07
N LYS A 324 -26.72 13.61 28.76
CA LYS A 324 -27.00 12.22 28.36
C LYS A 324 -26.39 11.90 26.99
N GLU A 325 -26.58 12.77 26.00
CA GLU A 325 -25.98 12.61 24.66
C GLU A 325 -24.44 12.58 24.73
N LYS A 326 -23.84 13.38 25.61
CA LYS A 326 -22.40 13.35 25.87
C LYS A 326 -21.95 12.00 26.44
N ALA A 327 -22.67 11.47 27.44
CA ALA A 327 -22.35 10.17 28.02
C ALA A 327 -22.46 9.02 26.99
N GLU A 328 -23.49 9.05 26.15
CA GLU A 328 -23.67 8.08 25.07
C GLU A 328 -22.55 8.18 24.02
N ARG A 329 -22.16 9.40 23.64
CA ARG A 329 -21.02 9.66 22.72
C ARG A 329 -19.68 9.19 23.31
N ASP A 330 -19.45 9.43 24.60
CA ASP A 330 -18.23 8.99 25.29
C ASP A 330 -18.15 7.44 25.34
N GLU A 331 -19.28 6.75 25.52
CA GLU A 331 -19.36 5.28 25.48
C GLU A 331 -19.13 4.72 24.06
N GLU A 332 -19.66 5.40 23.03
CA GLU A 332 -19.48 5.03 21.63
C GLU A 332 -18.01 5.22 21.18
N ILE A 333 -17.38 6.31 21.62
CA ILE A 333 -15.94 6.56 21.42
C ILE A 333 -15.10 5.47 22.11
N ALA A 334 -15.47 5.04 23.32
CA ALA A 334 -14.78 3.95 24.01
C ALA A 334 -14.85 2.64 23.21
N LYS A 335 -16.03 2.27 22.69
CA LYS A 335 -16.22 1.07 21.86
C LYS A 335 -15.40 1.13 20.57
N VAL A 336 -15.42 2.25 19.86
CA VAL A 336 -14.63 2.44 18.63
C VAL A 336 -13.12 2.35 18.93
N LYS A 337 -12.67 2.85 20.09
CA LYS A 337 -11.27 2.78 20.50
C LYS A 337 -10.82 1.35 20.79
N ASP A 338 -11.69 0.53 21.40
CA ASP A 338 -11.42 -0.89 21.67
C ASP A 338 -11.44 -1.72 20.38
N GLU A 339 -12.36 -1.44 19.45
CA GLU A 339 -12.38 -2.06 18.13
C GLU A 339 -11.12 -1.73 17.32
N LEU A 340 -10.68 -0.46 17.35
CA LEU A 340 -9.45 -0.03 16.66
C LEU A 340 -8.20 -0.72 17.24
N ASN A 341 -8.13 -0.88 18.56
CA ASN A 341 -7.05 -1.62 19.21
C ASN A 341 -7.08 -3.11 18.81
N SER A 342 -8.26 -3.75 18.77
CA SER A 342 -8.40 -5.14 18.31
C SER A 342 -7.94 -5.34 16.86
N VAL A 343 -8.25 -4.40 15.97
CA VAL A 343 -7.79 -4.43 14.58
C VAL A 343 -6.28 -4.24 14.49
N ARG A 344 -5.71 -3.32 15.28
CA ARG A 344 -4.26 -3.10 15.32
C ARG A 344 -3.51 -4.35 15.75
N ASP A 345 -3.96 -5.03 16.81
CA ASP A 345 -3.29 -6.21 17.34
C ASP A 345 -3.36 -7.39 16.34
N LYS A 346 -4.52 -7.61 15.71
CA LYS A 346 -4.68 -8.61 14.65
C LYS A 346 -3.81 -8.32 13.43
N SER A 347 -3.73 -7.05 13.01
CA SER A 347 -2.88 -6.65 11.89
C SER A 347 -1.38 -6.81 12.19
N GLY A 348 -0.97 -6.63 13.45
CA GLY A 348 0.41 -6.86 13.90
C GLY A 348 0.80 -8.34 13.92
N GLU A 349 -0.10 -9.22 14.36
CA GLU A 349 0.11 -10.67 14.33
C GLU A 349 0.18 -11.21 12.89
N GLU A 350 -0.71 -10.74 12.00
CA GLU A 350 -0.66 -11.11 10.58
C GLU A 350 0.64 -10.64 9.92
N TYR A 351 1.12 -9.42 10.21
CA TYR A 351 2.38 -8.91 9.68
C TYR A 351 3.59 -9.73 10.14
N LYS A 352 3.61 -10.15 11.41
CA LYS A 352 4.67 -11.01 11.96
C LYS A 352 4.70 -12.37 11.27
N LYS A 353 3.53 -12.98 11.07
CA LYS A 353 3.39 -14.27 10.40
C LYS A 353 3.85 -14.22 8.94
N VAL A 354 3.50 -13.15 8.22
CA VAL A 354 3.94 -12.93 6.84
C VAL A 354 5.46 -12.76 6.75
N CYS A 355 6.10 -12.11 7.73
CA CYS A 355 7.57 -12.01 7.76
C CYS A 355 8.25 -13.36 7.98
N GLU A 356 7.73 -14.19 8.90
CA GLU A 356 8.26 -15.53 9.16
C GLU A 356 8.06 -16.47 7.94
N GLU A 357 6.93 -16.36 7.25
CA GLU A 357 6.66 -17.08 5.99
C GLU A 357 7.59 -16.60 4.84
N LYS A 358 7.92 -15.31 4.78
CA LYS A 358 8.89 -14.76 3.81
C LYS A 358 10.29 -15.31 4.02
N ASP A 359 10.75 -15.37 5.27
CA ASP A 359 12.11 -15.82 5.59
C ASP A 359 12.30 -17.33 5.39
N THR A 360 11.23 -18.11 5.64
CA THR A 360 11.22 -19.55 5.31
C THR A 360 11.16 -19.80 3.79
N ALA A 361 10.40 -19.01 3.04
CA ALA A 361 10.39 -19.08 1.57
C ALA A 361 11.76 -18.72 0.96
N LEU A 362 12.46 -17.73 1.51
CA LEU A 362 13.81 -17.35 1.05
C LEU A 362 14.83 -18.47 1.26
N LYS A 363 14.76 -19.21 2.37
CA LYS A 363 15.60 -20.40 2.60
C LYS A 363 15.31 -21.50 1.57
N GLN A 364 14.03 -21.81 1.34
CA GLN A 364 13.64 -22.82 0.36
C GLN A 364 14.06 -22.45 -1.06
N LEU A 365 13.99 -21.16 -1.43
CA LEU A 365 14.44 -20.67 -2.73
C LEU A 365 15.96 -20.85 -2.90
N SER A 366 16.73 -20.60 -1.84
CA SER A 366 18.19 -20.81 -1.86
C SER A 366 18.57 -22.29 -2.04
N GLU A 367 17.84 -23.20 -1.40
CA GLU A 367 18.05 -24.65 -1.52
C GLU A 367 17.64 -25.18 -2.90
N LEU A 368 16.52 -24.70 -3.46
CA LEU A 368 16.11 -25.04 -4.82
C LEU A 368 17.10 -24.54 -5.87
N THR A 369 17.65 -23.34 -5.67
CA THR A 369 18.65 -22.76 -6.59
C THR A 369 19.91 -23.63 -6.63
N ILE A 370 20.37 -24.13 -5.48
CA ILE A 370 21.52 -25.05 -5.40
C ILE A 370 21.21 -26.37 -6.09
N LYS A 371 20.03 -26.96 -5.87
CA LYS A 371 19.63 -28.22 -6.54
C LYS A 371 19.52 -28.08 -8.06
N TYR A 372 18.91 -27.00 -8.53
CA TYR A 372 18.79 -26.71 -9.96
C TYR A 372 20.17 -26.56 -10.62
N GLN A 373 21.12 -25.91 -9.95
CA GLN A 373 22.48 -25.77 -10.44
C GLN A 373 23.19 -27.13 -10.55
N GLN A 374 23.01 -28.01 -9.57
CA GLN A 374 23.55 -29.38 -9.57
C GLN A 374 22.94 -30.26 -10.67
N GLU A 375 21.62 -30.21 -10.88
CA GLU A 375 20.95 -30.92 -11.97
C GLU A 375 21.40 -30.43 -13.34
N LYS A 376 21.57 -29.11 -13.49
CA LYS A 376 22.08 -28.51 -14.73
C LYS A 376 23.49 -28.99 -15.05
N GLU A 377 24.38 -29.05 -14.05
CA GLU A 377 25.75 -29.57 -14.22
C GLU A 377 25.74 -31.07 -14.57
N ALA A 378 24.88 -31.87 -13.93
CA ALA A 378 24.73 -33.29 -14.24
C ALA A 378 24.19 -33.53 -15.66
N HIS A 379 23.18 -32.77 -16.09
CA HIS A 379 22.66 -32.85 -17.46
C HIS A 379 23.72 -32.47 -18.48
N THR A 380 24.47 -31.39 -18.23
CA THR A 380 25.56 -30.96 -19.13
C THR A 380 26.62 -32.05 -19.28
N HIS A 381 26.96 -32.74 -18.18
CA HIS A 381 27.88 -33.87 -18.22
C HIS A 381 27.33 -35.06 -19.02
N HIS A 382 26.03 -35.36 -18.87
CA HIS A 382 25.38 -36.45 -19.61
C HIS A 382 25.30 -36.15 -21.11
N THR A 383 24.95 -34.92 -21.49
CA THR A 383 24.93 -34.48 -22.90
C THR A 383 26.32 -34.59 -23.54
N ASN A 384 27.37 -34.15 -22.84
CA ASN A 384 28.74 -34.27 -23.36
C ASN A 384 29.19 -35.73 -23.56
N ASN A 385 28.72 -36.66 -22.72
CA ASN A 385 29.01 -38.08 -22.88
C ASN A 385 28.27 -38.68 -24.09
N LEU A 386 26.99 -38.33 -24.27
CA LEU A 386 26.20 -38.74 -25.44
C LEU A 386 26.81 -38.19 -26.74
N ASP A 387 27.24 -36.93 -26.75
CA ASP A 387 27.90 -36.33 -27.92
C ASP A 387 29.21 -37.07 -28.28
N SER A 388 30.00 -37.46 -27.27
CA SER A 388 31.22 -38.26 -27.48
C SER A 388 30.92 -39.67 -28.03
N GLU A 389 29.82 -40.28 -27.60
CA GLU A 389 29.38 -41.61 -28.06
C GLU A 389 28.84 -41.55 -29.50
N ILE A 390 28.07 -40.51 -29.82
CA ILE A 390 27.60 -40.22 -31.19
C ILE A 390 28.80 -40.01 -32.11
N GLU A 391 29.83 -39.28 -31.68
CA GLU A 391 31.03 -39.04 -32.49
C GLU A 391 31.81 -40.34 -32.75
N LEU A 392 31.89 -41.24 -31.76
CA LEU A 392 32.49 -42.56 -31.91
C LEU A 392 31.71 -43.45 -32.88
N LEU A 393 30.37 -43.47 -32.77
CA LEU A 393 29.49 -44.25 -33.64
C LEU A 393 29.51 -43.71 -35.09
N THR A 394 29.52 -42.39 -35.25
CA THR A 394 29.63 -41.74 -36.56
C THR A 394 30.95 -42.11 -37.24
N LYS A 395 32.06 -42.14 -36.48
CA LYS A 395 33.35 -42.58 -37.01
C LYS A 395 33.33 -44.05 -37.45
N LYS A 396 32.77 -44.96 -36.63
CA LYS A 396 32.65 -46.38 -36.98
C LYS A 396 31.78 -46.61 -38.22
N LEU A 397 30.68 -45.86 -38.35
CA LEU A 397 29.80 -45.92 -39.52
C LEU A 397 30.55 -45.47 -40.78
N ASN A 398 31.30 -44.38 -40.69
CA ASN A 398 32.07 -43.84 -41.82
C ASN A 398 33.20 -44.81 -42.24
N ASP A 399 33.89 -45.44 -41.27
CA ASP A 399 34.90 -46.46 -41.55
C ASP A 399 34.28 -47.69 -42.24
N ALA A 400 33.08 -48.12 -41.83
CA ALA A 400 32.34 -49.22 -42.46
C ALA A 400 31.86 -48.86 -43.87
N GLU A 401 31.35 -47.65 -44.10
CA GLU A 401 30.96 -47.15 -45.43
C GLU A 401 32.15 -47.13 -46.38
N VAL A 402 33.30 -46.62 -45.95
CA VAL A 402 34.53 -46.60 -46.75
C VAL A 402 34.99 -48.02 -47.09
N SER A 403 34.91 -48.96 -46.13
CA SER A 403 35.25 -50.37 -46.37
C SER A 403 34.33 -51.01 -47.42
N LEU A 404 33.01 -50.86 -47.27
CA LEU A 404 32.01 -51.35 -48.23
C LEU A 404 32.18 -50.73 -49.62
N GLN A 405 32.48 -49.42 -49.68
CA GLN A 405 32.72 -48.73 -50.95
C GLN A 405 33.97 -49.26 -51.65
N ASN A 406 35.03 -49.59 -50.91
CA ASN A 406 36.23 -50.22 -51.46
C ASN A 406 35.98 -51.65 -51.95
N GLU A 407 35.20 -52.46 -51.22
CA GLU A 407 34.80 -53.80 -51.67
C GLU A 407 33.93 -53.76 -52.93
N CYS A 408 32.95 -52.85 -52.99
CA CYS A 408 32.13 -52.61 -54.18
C CYS A 408 32.98 -52.17 -55.37
N ARG A 409 33.99 -51.31 -55.15
CA ARG A 409 34.92 -50.89 -56.20
C ARG A 409 35.76 -52.06 -56.71
N HIS A 410 36.29 -52.88 -55.80
CA HIS A 410 37.10 -54.04 -56.13
C HIS A 410 36.31 -55.10 -56.91
N THR A 411 35.09 -55.41 -56.49
CA THR A 411 34.20 -56.33 -57.22
C THR A 411 33.80 -55.79 -58.60
N SER A 412 33.57 -54.48 -58.73
CA SER A 412 33.28 -53.84 -60.01
C SER A 412 34.46 -53.92 -60.98
N GLU A 413 35.70 -53.70 -60.50
CA GLU A 413 36.93 -53.87 -61.29
C GLU A 413 37.12 -55.33 -61.73
N LEU A 414 36.94 -56.30 -60.82
CA LEU A 414 37.06 -57.72 -61.14
C LEU A 414 36.03 -58.18 -62.21
N LEU A 415 34.79 -57.68 -62.12
CA LEU A 415 33.76 -57.94 -63.11
C LEU A 415 34.09 -57.33 -64.47
N LYS A 416 34.71 -56.15 -64.49
CA LYS A 416 35.16 -55.48 -65.72
C LYS A 416 36.28 -56.28 -66.39
N ASP A 417 37.23 -56.78 -65.63
CA ASP A 417 38.33 -57.61 -66.14
C ASP A 417 37.81 -58.94 -66.70
N LYS A 418 36.92 -59.63 -65.96
CA LYS A 418 36.27 -60.84 -66.46
C LYS A 418 35.46 -60.61 -67.73
N ARG A 419 34.75 -59.48 -67.82
CA ARG A 419 34.01 -59.11 -69.03
C ARG A 419 34.95 -58.87 -70.22
N SER A 420 36.12 -58.28 -70.00
CA SER A 420 37.14 -58.10 -71.03
C SER A 420 37.73 -59.43 -71.49
N GLU A 421 38.03 -60.36 -70.57
CA GLU A 421 38.48 -61.72 -70.91
C GLU A 421 37.46 -62.47 -71.76
N TYR A 422 36.18 -62.47 -71.38
CA TYR A 422 35.13 -63.13 -72.16
C TYR A 422 34.98 -62.50 -73.54
N GLN A 423 35.04 -61.17 -73.64
CA GLN A 423 34.97 -60.47 -74.92
C GLN A 423 36.15 -60.84 -75.84
N ASN A 424 37.36 -60.95 -75.30
CA ASN A 424 38.55 -61.35 -76.06
C ASN A 424 38.45 -62.79 -76.56
N SER A 425 37.95 -63.71 -75.71
CA SER A 425 37.71 -65.10 -76.09
C SER A 425 36.64 -65.20 -77.19
N LEU A 426 35.55 -64.44 -77.08
CA LEU A 426 34.50 -64.37 -78.09
C LEU A 426 35.03 -63.84 -79.43
N ASN A 427 35.85 -62.78 -79.42
CA ASN A 427 36.47 -62.23 -80.61
C ASN A 427 37.43 -63.23 -81.28
N LYS A 428 38.20 -63.99 -80.49
CA LYS A 428 39.07 -65.05 -81.01
C LYS A 428 38.25 -66.16 -81.68
N LYS A 429 37.16 -66.59 -81.05
CA LYS A 429 36.25 -67.60 -81.64
C LYS A 429 35.56 -67.09 -82.91
N ALA A 430 35.17 -65.81 -82.96
CA ALA A 430 34.64 -65.19 -84.17
C ALA A 430 35.66 -65.18 -85.32
N LEU A 431 36.94 -64.97 -85.01
CA LEU A 431 38.02 -65.02 -86.00
C LEU A 431 38.22 -66.45 -86.54
N GLU A 432 38.25 -67.46 -85.65
CA GLU A 432 38.34 -68.88 -86.04
C GLU A 432 37.15 -69.29 -86.93
N ILE A 433 35.93 -68.87 -86.58
CA ILE A 433 34.73 -69.12 -87.41
C ILE A 433 34.88 -68.48 -88.79
N LYS A 434 35.38 -67.25 -88.86
CA LYS A 434 35.61 -66.55 -90.14
C LYS A 434 36.61 -67.31 -91.02
N GLU A 435 37.71 -67.78 -90.45
CA GLU A 435 38.68 -68.60 -91.17
C GLU A 435 38.08 -69.90 -91.72
N TYR A 436 37.24 -70.59 -90.93
CA TYR A 436 36.53 -71.78 -91.41
C TYR A 436 35.54 -71.45 -92.54
N VAL A 437 34.82 -70.32 -92.45
CA VAL A 437 33.91 -69.87 -93.50
C VAL A 437 34.67 -69.54 -94.79
N ASP A 438 35.82 -68.86 -94.69
CA ASP A 438 36.66 -68.53 -95.85
C ASP A 438 37.20 -69.81 -96.52
N GLN A 439 37.60 -70.82 -95.73
CA GLN A 439 38.01 -72.13 -96.24
C GLN A 439 36.87 -72.87 -96.96
N ILE A 440 35.67 -72.90 -96.37
CA ILE A 440 34.49 -73.53 -96.98
C ILE A 440 34.15 -72.83 -98.31
N THR A 441 34.25 -71.50 -98.35
CA THR A 441 33.98 -70.71 -99.56
C THR A 441 35.00 -71.02 -100.66
N ALA A 442 36.29 -71.13 -100.33
CA ALA A 442 37.33 -71.53 -101.27
C ALA A 442 37.12 -72.97 -101.81
N PHE A 443 36.65 -73.91 -100.97
CA PHE A 443 36.29 -75.25 -101.45
C PHE A 443 35.07 -75.24 -102.36
N LYS A 444 34.05 -74.43 -102.05
CA LYS A 444 32.89 -74.24 -102.90
C LYS A 444 33.28 -73.69 -104.27
N ASP A 445 34.14 -72.69 -104.33
CA ASP A 445 34.60 -72.10 -105.60
C ASP A 445 35.40 -73.09 -106.45
N LYS A 446 36.25 -73.91 -105.81
CA LYS A 446 36.94 -75.02 -106.50
C LYS A 446 35.97 -76.05 -107.08
N LEU A 447 34.92 -76.40 -106.33
CA LEU A 447 33.89 -77.33 -106.78
C LEU A 447 33.12 -76.77 -107.98
N VAL A 448 32.71 -75.50 -107.92
CA VAL A 448 32.00 -74.80 -109.01
C VAL A 448 32.86 -74.71 -110.27
N ASN A 449 34.16 -74.43 -110.14
CA ASN A 449 35.09 -74.42 -111.27
C ASN A 449 35.23 -75.81 -111.89
N SER A 450 35.23 -76.87 -111.08
CA SER A 450 35.24 -78.25 -111.60
C SER A 450 33.93 -78.58 -112.32
N THR A 451 32.78 -78.21 -111.75
CA THR A 451 31.47 -78.43 -112.38
C THR A 451 31.36 -77.74 -113.74
N THR A 452 31.76 -76.47 -113.82
CA THR A 452 31.76 -75.71 -115.09
C THR A 452 32.71 -76.30 -116.13
N THR A 453 33.87 -76.85 -115.75
CA THR A 453 34.73 -77.57 -116.71
C THR A 453 34.08 -78.84 -117.25
N TYR A 454 33.36 -79.59 -116.41
CA TYR A 454 32.63 -80.78 -116.86
C TYR A 454 31.41 -80.43 -117.72
N GLU A 455 30.66 -79.38 -117.36
CA GLU A 455 29.54 -78.88 -118.17
C GLU A 455 30.00 -78.43 -119.56
N ASN A 456 31.12 -77.71 -119.66
CA ASN A 456 31.68 -77.30 -120.94
C ASN A 456 32.15 -78.51 -121.79
N ALA A 457 32.70 -79.54 -121.16
CA ALA A 457 33.10 -80.78 -121.84
C ALA A 457 31.88 -81.55 -122.37
N ILE A 458 30.80 -81.63 -121.59
CA ILE A 458 29.52 -82.23 -122.00
C ILE A 458 28.95 -81.45 -123.19
N LEU A 459 28.93 -80.12 -123.13
CA LEU A 459 28.40 -79.28 -124.21
C LEU A 459 29.18 -79.46 -125.52
N CYS A 460 30.50 -79.63 -125.45
CA CYS A 460 31.34 -79.93 -126.61
C CYS A 460 31.02 -81.32 -127.21
N LYS A 461 30.74 -82.31 -126.36
CA LYS A 461 30.31 -83.65 -126.79
C LYS A 461 28.91 -83.64 -127.39
N ASP A 462 27.97 -82.87 -126.85
CA ASP A 462 26.63 -82.70 -127.42
C ASP A 462 26.67 -82.03 -128.82
N GLN A 463 27.57 -81.07 -129.02
CA GLN A 463 27.80 -80.48 -130.34
C GLN A 463 28.36 -81.50 -131.36
N GLU A 464 29.22 -82.41 -130.90
CA GLU A 464 29.77 -83.50 -131.72
C GLU A 464 28.67 -84.53 -132.09
N ILE A 465 27.81 -84.88 -131.13
CA ILE A 465 26.64 -85.74 -131.36
C ILE A 465 25.66 -85.10 -132.35
N ASN A 466 25.43 -83.79 -132.24
CA ASN A 466 24.53 -83.08 -133.17
C ASN A 466 25.09 -83.02 -134.60
N LYS A 467 26.40 -82.88 -134.79
CA LYS A 467 27.01 -83.02 -136.13
C LYS A 467 26.79 -84.41 -136.71
N LEU A 468 27.05 -85.45 -135.93
CA LEU A 468 26.82 -86.83 -136.36
C LEU A 468 25.34 -87.11 -136.69
N ARG A 469 24.40 -86.49 -135.97
CA ARG A 469 22.97 -86.58 -136.30
C ARG A 469 22.63 -85.93 -137.64
N ILE A 470 23.20 -84.77 -137.96
CA ILE A 470 22.99 -84.10 -139.25
C ILE A 470 23.55 -84.96 -140.39
N ASP A 471 24.75 -85.53 -140.22
CA ASP A 471 25.36 -86.43 -141.21
C ASP A 471 24.49 -87.68 -141.46
N ILE A 472 23.85 -88.24 -140.42
CA ILE A 472 22.92 -89.37 -140.54
C ILE A 472 21.63 -88.97 -141.27
N GLU A 473 21.07 -87.79 -141.01
CA GLU A 473 19.87 -87.29 -141.72
C GLU A 473 20.14 -87.06 -143.22
N GLU A 474 21.35 -86.63 -143.58
CA GLU A 474 21.74 -86.43 -144.98
C GLU A 474 21.86 -87.77 -145.74
N ILE A 475 22.44 -88.81 -145.10
CA ILE A 475 22.49 -90.18 -145.65
C ILE A 475 21.09 -90.80 -145.80
N GLN A 476 20.19 -90.56 -144.83
CA GLN A 476 18.82 -91.08 -144.89
C GLN A 476 18.04 -90.51 -146.09
N LYS A 477 18.24 -89.22 -146.42
CA LYS A 477 17.62 -88.56 -147.58
C LYS A 477 18.11 -89.12 -148.92
N GLU A 478 19.38 -89.49 -149.04
CA GLU A 478 19.91 -90.14 -150.25
C GLU A 478 19.37 -91.57 -150.43
N THR A 479 19.13 -92.29 -149.33
CA THR A 479 18.53 -93.64 -149.41
C THR A 479 17.05 -93.63 -149.80
N GLU A 480 16.23 -92.68 -149.32
CA GLU A 480 14.80 -92.62 -149.66
C GLU A 480 14.50 -92.29 -151.13
N LEU A 481 15.39 -91.57 -151.81
CA LEU A 481 15.28 -91.28 -153.25
C LEU A 481 15.61 -92.48 -154.16
N SER A 482 16.36 -93.48 -153.67
CA SER A 482 16.65 -94.71 -154.42
C SER A 482 15.58 -95.81 -154.24
N THR A 483 14.86 -95.84 -153.11
CA THR A 483 13.89 -96.91 -152.81
C THR A 483 12.56 -96.78 -153.57
N SER A 484 12.20 -95.59 -154.06
CA SER A 484 10.96 -95.36 -154.81
C SER A 484 10.99 -95.93 -156.24
N SER A 485 12.18 -96.22 -156.80
CA SER A 485 12.33 -96.75 -158.16
C SER A 485 12.25 -98.28 -158.27
N LEU A 486 12.46 -99.03 -157.18
CA LEU A 486 12.55 -100.51 -157.19
C LEU A 486 11.24 -101.20 -156.78
N GLN A 487 10.23 -100.45 -156.34
CA GLN A 487 8.97 -100.99 -155.84
C GLN A 487 7.93 -101.25 -156.93
N LEU A 488 8.17 -100.83 -158.18
CA LEU A 488 7.30 -101.08 -159.34
C LEU A 488 7.65 -102.36 -160.12
N GLU A 489 8.79 -103.00 -159.85
CA GLU A 489 9.25 -104.21 -160.58
C GLU A 489 9.09 -105.52 -159.78
N LEU A 490 8.85 -105.43 -158.46
CA LEU A 490 8.69 -106.59 -157.58
C LEU A 490 7.26 -107.19 -157.64
N GLU A 491 6.27 -106.41 -158.08
CA GLU A 491 4.87 -106.83 -158.21
C GLU A 491 4.63 -107.81 -159.38
N SER A 492 5.59 -107.93 -160.30
CA SER A 492 5.45 -108.79 -161.49
C SER A 492 5.95 -110.23 -161.30
N LYS A 493 6.68 -110.57 -160.22
CA LYS A 493 7.43 -111.84 -160.13
C LYS A 493 7.05 -112.79 -158.99
N LYS A 494 6.16 -112.41 -158.07
CA LYS A 494 5.74 -113.30 -156.96
C LYS A 494 4.42 -114.06 -157.17
N SER A 495 3.81 -113.93 -158.35
CA SER A 495 2.58 -114.64 -158.75
C SER A 495 2.79 -116.10 -159.23
N GLU A 496 3.95 -116.72 -159.03
CA GLU A 496 4.24 -118.06 -159.61
C GLU A 496 4.79 -119.10 -158.62
N LEU A 497 4.59 -118.90 -157.31
CA LEU A 497 4.87 -119.95 -156.33
C LEU A 497 3.75 -120.09 -155.28
N GLU A 498 2.53 -120.25 -155.79
CA GLU A 498 1.46 -120.96 -155.11
C GLU A 498 1.64 -122.49 -155.26
N LYS A 499 1.12 -123.22 -154.27
CA LYS A 499 0.91 -124.68 -154.18
C LYS A 499 2.07 -125.52 -153.61
N VAL A 500 1.96 -125.80 -152.31
CA VAL A 500 1.69 -127.14 -151.72
C VAL A 500 1.55 -126.91 -150.19
N LEU A 501 0.32 -126.92 -149.67
CA LEU A 501 -0.22 -127.90 -148.70
C LEU A 501 0.65 -128.08 -147.42
N SER A 502 0.20 -127.64 -146.24
CA SER A 502 -0.84 -128.27 -145.39
C SER A 502 -0.40 -129.60 -144.75
N ASP A 503 -0.47 -129.56 -143.41
CA ASP A 503 -0.80 -130.64 -142.47
C ASP A 503 0.28 -131.58 -141.88
N LYS A 504 0.58 -131.32 -140.60
CA LYS A 504 0.09 -132.10 -139.44
C LYS A 504 0.68 -133.49 -139.15
N LEU A 505 1.26 -133.57 -137.93
CA LEU A 505 1.31 -134.71 -136.97
C LEU A 505 2.36 -135.84 -137.16
N ARG A 506 3.30 -135.85 -136.19
CA ARG A 506 3.36 -136.83 -135.06
C ARG A 506 4.24 -138.07 -135.24
N ILE A 507 4.74 -138.46 -134.07
CA ILE A 507 5.12 -139.81 -133.59
C ILE A 507 6.64 -140.08 -133.64
N ASP A 508 7.25 -140.24 -132.47
CA ASP A 508 7.62 -141.60 -132.06
C ASP A 508 7.52 -141.80 -130.54
N ASN A 509 6.53 -142.62 -130.18
CA ASN A 509 6.54 -143.50 -129.01
C ASN A 509 7.17 -144.82 -129.48
N LEU A 510 7.85 -145.54 -128.59
CA LEU A 510 7.45 -146.89 -128.14
C LEU A 510 8.47 -147.49 -127.14
N LEU A 511 7.92 -147.91 -125.98
CA LEU A 511 8.29 -149.08 -125.14
C LEU A 511 9.68 -149.09 -124.47
N SER A 512 9.95 -149.64 -123.28
CA SER A 512 9.21 -150.28 -122.18
C SER A 512 10.31 -150.74 -121.19
N GLU A 513 10.27 -150.35 -119.91
CA GLU A 513 10.53 -151.23 -118.73
C GLU A 513 10.74 -150.44 -117.41
N GLU A 514 10.40 -151.11 -116.31
CA GLU A 514 10.67 -150.78 -114.90
C GLU A 514 9.74 -149.82 -114.15
N ARG A 515 8.52 -150.36 -113.94
CA ARG A 515 7.56 -150.03 -112.88
C ARG A 515 8.04 -150.35 -111.44
N SER A 516 9.31 -150.18 -111.06
CA SER A 516 9.78 -150.50 -109.69
C SER A 516 10.21 -149.32 -108.78
N LYS A 517 10.15 -148.07 -109.25
CA LYS A 517 10.62 -146.89 -108.46
C LYS A 517 9.52 -146.06 -107.78
N VAL A 518 8.25 -146.46 -107.89
CA VAL A 518 7.10 -145.68 -107.35
C VAL A 518 6.99 -145.74 -105.81
N ILE A 519 7.69 -146.66 -105.15
CA ILE A 519 7.67 -146.79 -103.68
C ILE A 519 8.70 -145.86 -102.99
N ASP A 520 9.74 -145.39 -103.68
CA ASP A 520 10.79 -144.54 -103.08
C ASP A 520 10.42 -143.02 -103.06
N PHE A 521 9.49 -142.60 -103.92
CA PHE A 521 9.07 -141.19 -104.00
C PHE A 521 7.98 -140.79 -103.00
N GLN A 522 7.31 -141.74 -102.35
CA GLN A 522 6.34 -141.43 -101.28
C GLN A 522 7.01 -141.11 -99.93
N SER A 523 8.23 -141.57 -99.68
CA SER A 523 9.00 -141.22 -98.47
C SER A 523 9.55 -139.79 -98.52
N LYS A 524 9.98 -139.30 -99.69
CA LYS A 524 10.55 -137.95 -99.85
C LYS A 524 9.49 -136.83 -99.84
N LEU A 525 8.21 -137.16 -100.01
CA LEU A 525 7.11 -136.18 -99.98
C LEU A 525 6.63 -135.86 -98.54
N GLU A 526 6.79 -136.78 -97.60
CA GLU A 526 6.41 -136.53 -96.19
C GLU A 526 7.49 -135.75 -95.43
N ASP A 527 8.77 -135.93 -95.75
CA ASP A 527 9.85 -135.13 -95.13
C ASP A 527 9.77 -133.65 -95.54
N ALA A 528 9.39 -133.34 -96.80
CA ALA A 528 9.22 -131.97 -97.29
C ALA A 528 8.00 -131.24 -96.69
N LYS A 529 6.96 -131.97 -96.24
CA LYS A 529 5.82 -131.38 -95.53
C LYS A 529 6.18 -130.98 -94.11
N ARG A 530 7.02 -131.76 -93.43
CA ARG A 530 7.42 -131.50 -92.03
C ARG A 530 8.25 -130.22 -91.90
N GLU A 531 9.13 -129.95 -92.85
CA GLU A 531 9.97 -128.74 -92.89
C GLU A 531 9.14 -127.46 -93.12
N LYS A 532 8.11 -127.52 -93.97
CA LYS A 532 7.22 -126.37 -94.21
C LYS A 532 6.27 -126.06 -93.06
N VAL A 533 5.90 -127.04 -92.24
CA VAL A 533 5.09 -126.83 -91.03
C VAL A 533 5.91 -126.13 -89.94
N GLU A 534 7.20 -126.47 -89.77
CA GLU A 534 8.07 -125.77 -88.82
C GLU A 534 8.37 -124.31 -89.23
N GLU A 535 8.48 -124.03 -90.53
CA GLU A 535 8.68 -122.68 -91.05
C GLU A 535 7.41 -121.81 -90.86
N LEU A 536 6.22 -122.39 -91.06
CA LEU A 536 4.93 -121.76 -90.77
C LEU A 536 4.76 -121.46 -89.28
N SER A 537 5.14 -122.38 -88.38
CA SER A 537 5.10 -122.12 -86.94
C SER A 537 6.06 -121.01 -86.51
N ARG A 538 7.25 -120.89 -87.09
CA ARG A 538 8.18 -119.78 -86.79
C ARG A 538 7.65 -118.42 -87.26
N LEU A 539 7.00 -118.38 -88.42
CA LEU A 539 6.36 -117.15 -88.92
C LEU A 539 5.15 -116.77 -88.06
N GLN A 540 4.36 -117.74 -87.60
CA GLN A 540 3.25 -117.53 -86.68
C GLN A 540 3.72 -116.86 -85.37
N THR A 541 4.78 -117.37 -84.74
CA THR A 541 5.33 -116.79 -83.51
C THR A 541 5.88 -115.37 -83.71
N LYS A 542 6.43 -115.07 -84.89
CA LYS A 542 6.95 -113.73 -85.22
C LYS A 542 5.83 -112.71 -85.44
N ILE A 543 4.71 -113.14 -86.05
CA ILE A 543 3.52 -112.32 -86.22
C ILE A 543 2.87 -112.03 -84.86
N GLU A 544 2.79 -113.02 -83.97
CA GLU A 544 2.26 -112.85 -82.61
C GLU A 544 3.13 -111.90 -81.76
N ALA A 545 4.45 -111.94 -81.90
CA ALA A 545 5.36 -111.00 -81.25
C ALA A 545 5.18 -109.55 -81.74
N MET A 546 5.10 -109.32 -83.06
CA MET A 546 4.83 -107.98 -83.61
C MET A 546 3.45 -107.44 -83.23
N ALA A 547 2.44 -108.31 -83.13
CA ALA A 547 1.10 -107.91 -82.69
C ALA A 547 1.10 -107.48 -81.22
N ALA A 548 1.93 -108.08 -80.37
CA ALA A 548 2.07 -107.69 -78.96
C ALA A 548 2.80 -106.34 -78.81
N GLU A 549 3.87 -106.10 -79.56
CA GLU A 549 4.57 -104.80 -79.59
C GLU A 549 3.65 -103.67 -80.06
N TYR A 550 2.91 -103.87 -81.15
CA TYR A 550 1.98 -102.86 -81.67
C TYR A 550 0.87 -102.52 -80.66
N LYS A 551 0.42 -103.52 -79.87
CA LYS A 551 -0.58 -103.33 -78.83
C LYS A 551 -0.03 -102.54 -77.63
N SER A 552 1.27 -102.68 -77.32
CA SER A 552 1.96 -101.90 -76.29
C SER A 552 2.11 -100.44 -76.70
N GLU A 553 2.59 -100.16 -77.91
CA GLU A 553 2.71 -98.78 -78.43
C GLU A 553 1.36 -98.07 -78.55
N LEU A 554 0.30 -98.79 -78.93
CA LEU A 554 -1.05 -98.23 -78.99
C LEU A 554 -1.56 -97.79 -77.61
N ASN A 555 -1.24 -98.57 -76.57
CA ASN A 555 -1.64 -98.26 -75.20
C ASN A 555 -0.88 -97.05 -74.64
N GLU A 556 0.39 -96.90 -75.02
CA GLU A 556 1.24 -95.75 -74.66
C GLU A 556 0.73 -94.45 -75.31
N LYS A 557 0.36 -94.51 -76.60
CA LYS A 557 -0.28 -93.38 -77.30
C LYS A 557 -1.62 -92.98 -76.69
N LEU A 558 -2.42 -93.95 -76.24
CA LEU A 558 -3.70 -93.67 -75.59
C LEU A 558 -3.50 -92.92 -74.26
N ASN A 559 -2.48 -93.32 -73.50
CA ASN A 559 -2.14 -92.69 -72.22
C ASN A 559 -1.59 -91.26 -72.41
N LEU A 560 -0.78 -91.06 -73.46
CA LEU A 560 -0.28 -89.73 -73.82
C LEU A 560 -1.41 -88.77 -74.23
N ASN A 561 -2.41 -89.26 -74.95
CA ASN A 561 -3.60 -88.46 -75.31
C ASN A 561 -4.43 -88.07 -74.08
N PHE A 562 -4.59 -88.96 -73.10
CA PHE A 562 -5.30 -88.64 -71.86
C PHE A 562 -4.58 -87.55 -71.05
N MET A 563 -3.25 -87.59 -70.96
CA MET A 563 -2.47 -86.50 -70.35
C MET A 563 -2.59 -85.18 -71.13
N LEU A 564 -2.57 -85.23 -72.46
CA LEU A 564 -2.71 -84.04 -73.30
C LEU A 564 -4.07 -83.37 -73.09
N ASP A 565 -5.15 -84.15 -72.99
CA ASP A 565 -6.48 -83.60 -72.74
C ASP A 565 -6.60 -83.03 -71.32
N THR A 566 -5.97 -83.67 -70.33
CA THR A 566 -5.90 -83.14 -68.96
C THR A 566 -5.19 -81.79 -68.92
N LEU A 567 -4.04 -81.67 -69.59
CA LEU A 567 -3.28 -80.41 -69.68
C LEU A 567 -4.03 -79.31 -70.44
N LYS A 568 -4.88 -79.65 -71.42
CA LYS A 568 -5.75 -78.67 -72.09
C LYS A 568 -6.81 -78.13 -71.14
N THR A 569 -7.41 -78.98 -70.30
CA THR A 569 -8.35 -78.53 -69.26
C THR A 569 -7.67 -77.60 -68.26
N ASP A 570 -6.48 -77.97 -67.77
CA ASP A 570 -5.73 -77.15 -66.80
C ASP A 570 -5.34 -75.78 -67.40
N LYS A 571 -4.92 -75.77 -68.67
CA LYS A 571 -4.66 -74.53 -69.40
C LYS A 571 -5.89 -73.63 -69.46
N GLN A 572 -7.07 -74.19 -69.73
CA GLN A 572 -8.31 -73.42 -69.80
C GLN A 572 -8.69 -72.82 -68.44
N VAL A 573 -8.51 -73.57 -67.35
CA VAL A 573 -8.79 -73.08 -65.99
C VAL A 573 -7.87 -71.92 -65.63
N LEU A 574 -6.56 -72.05 -65.89
CA LEU A 574 -5.60 -70.98 -65.65
C LEU A 574 -5.89 -69.74 -66.49
N GLN A 575 -6.33 -69.93 -67.73
CA GLN A 575 -6.65 -68.82 -68.62
C GLN A 575 -7.88 -68.02 -68.15
N ASN A 576 -8.92 -68.72 -67.66
CA ASN A 576 -10.08 -68.08 -67.05
C ASN A 576 -9.72 -67.32 -65.76
N GLU A 577 -8.80 -67.86 -64.94
CA GLU A 577 -8.36 -67.21 -63.70
C GLU A 577 -7.53 -65.95 -63.99
N ILE A 578 -6.70 -65.97 -65.03
CA ILE A 578 -5.97 -64.77 -65.50
C ILE A 578 -6.95 -63.68 -65.94
N GLU A 579 -8.01 -64.03 -66.68
CA GLU A 579 -9.04 -63.05 -67.10
C GLU A 579 -9.78 -62.45 -65.90
N ARG A 580 -10.11 -63.28 -64.90
CA ARG A 580 -10.73 -62.83 -63.65
C ARG A 580 -9.84 -61.84 -62.90
N LEU A 581 -8.59 -62.21 -62.66
CA LEU A 581 -7.61 -61.35 -61.96
C LEU A 581 -7.31 -60.06 -62.74
N THR A 582 -7.31 -60.12 -64.07
CA THR A 582 -7.12 -58.93 -64.92
C THR A 582 -8.29 -57.96 -64.78
N SER A 583 -9.53 -58.47 -64.72
CA SER A 583 -10.73 -57.66 -64.51
C SER A 583 -10.72 -57.00 -63.11
N GLU A 584 -10.34 -57.76 -62.08
CA GLU A 584 -10.24 -57.27 -60.71
C GLU A 584 -9.15 -56.18 -60.56
N ARG A 585 -8.00 -56.34 -61.26
CA ARG A 585 -6.95 -55.33 -61.32
C ARG A 585 -7.43 -54.02 -61.95
N ILE A 586 -8.22 -54.09 -63.02
CA ILE A 586 -8.77 -52.91 -63.70
C ILE A 586 -9.75 -52.18 -62.77
N GLU A 587 -10.61 -52.93 -62.09
CA GLU A 587 -11.60 -52.34 -61.17
C GLU A 587 -10.92 -51.65 -59.97
N LEU A 588 -9.89 -52.27 -59.39
CA LEU A 588 -9.08 -51.65 -58.34
C LEU A 588 -8.33 -50.41 -58.86
N GLY A 589 -7.81 -50.45 -60.08
CA GLY A 589 -7.19 -49.30 -60.74
C GLY A 589 -8.13 -48.10 -60.84
N ASN A 590 -9.36 -48.32 -61.29
CA ASN A 590 -10.38 -47.27 -61.40
C ASN A 590 -10.78 -46.70 -60.02
N LYS A 591 -10.87 -47.54 -58.98
CA LYS A 591 -11.15 -47.10 -57.60
C LYS A 591 -10.01 -46.22 -57.07
N ILE A 592 -8.75 -46.60 -57.29
CA ILE A 592 -7.59 -45.80 -56.90
C ILE A 592 -7.60 -44.45 -57.62
N GLU A 593 -7.89 -44.43 -58.93
CA GLU A 593 -7.95 -43.20 -59.71
C GLU A 593 -9.05 -42.26 -59.19
N THR A 594 -10.22 -42.80 -58.85
CA THR A 594 -11.31 -42.03 -58.24
C THR A 594 -10.87 -41.41 -56.90
N ILE A 595 -10.23 -42.19 -56.02
CA ILE A 595 -9.71 -41.70 -54.73
C ILE A 595 -8.67 -40.60 -54.93
N ILE A 596 -7.79 -40.73 -55.93
CA ILE A 596 -6.80 -39.70 -56.25
C ILE A 596 -7.49 -38.41 -56.71
N THR A 597 -8.52 -38.49 -57.54
CA THR A 597 -9.26 -37.29 -57.98
C THR A 597 -9.98 -36.59 -56.83
N GLU A 598 -10.60 -37.34 -55.92
CA GLU A 598 -11.26 -36.78 -54.73
C GLU A 598 -10.25 -36.15 -53.77
N LYS A 599 -9.10 -36.81 -53.53
CA LYS A 599 -8.01 -36.26 -52.74
C LYS A 599 -7.53 -34.92 -53.31
N ASN A 600 -7.27 -34.86 -54.61
CA ASN A 600 -6.78 -33.65 -55.27
C ASN A 600 -7.80 -32.51 -55.19
N LYS A 601 -9.10 -32.82 -55.28
CA LYS A 601 -10.16 -31.84 -55.09
C LYS A 601 -10.17 -31.28 -53.67
N MET A 602 -10.15 -32.15 -52.66
CA MET A 602 -10.09 -31.74 -51.25
C MET A 602 -8.84 -30.92 -50.94
N GLU A 603 -7.68 -31.28 -51.50
CA GLU A 603 -6.43 -30.54 -51.30
C GLU A 603 -6.49 -29.12 -51.90
N ASN A 604 -7.15 -28.97 -53.05
CA ASN A 604 -7.36 -27.66 -53.67
C ASN A 604 -8.36 -26.80 -52.89
N ASP A 605 -9.46 -27.40 -52.42
CA ASP A 605 -10.46 -26.70 -51.60
C ASP A 605 -9.83 -26.20 -50.28
N LEU A 606 -9.01 -27.04 -49.62
CA LEU A 606 -8.27 -26.66 -48.41
C LEU A 606 -7.28 -25.53 -48.67
N LYS A 607 -6.54 -25.58 -49.80
CA LYS A 607 -5.60 -24.51 -50.18
C LYS A 607 -6.32 -23.18 -50.41
N TYR A 608 -7.51 -23.20 -50.99
CA TYR A 608 -8.32 -22.00 -51.19
C TYR A 608 -8.81 -21.42 -49.85
N GLU A 609 -9.33 -22.26 -48.95
CA GLU A 609 -9.80 -21.82 -47.64
C GLU A 609 -8.66 -21.27 -46.76
N MET A 610 -7.48 -21.89 -46.80
CA MET A 610 -6.28 -21.36 -46.15
C MET A 610 -5.86 -19.99 -46.70
N TYR A 611 -6.02 -19.76 -48.00
CA TYR A 611 -5.69 -18.48 -48.62
C TYR A 611 -6.65 -17.36 -48.20
N GLU A 612 -7.96 -17.64 -48.15
CA GLU A 612 -8.97 -16.68 -47.65
C GLU A 612 -8.73 -16.32 -46.17
N LEU A 613 -8.51 -17.32 -45.32
CA LEU A 613 -8.20 -17.10 -43.90
C LEU A 613 -6.92 -16.28 -43.70
N LYS A 614 -5.91 -16.47 -44.56
CA LYS A 614 -4.68 -15.67 -44.55
C LYS A 614 -4.97 -14.19 -44.80
N ILE A 615 -5.80 -13.89 -45.81
CA ILE A 615 -6.18 -12.51 -46.16
C ILE A 615 -6.95 -11.85 -45.02
N GLU A 616 -7.89 -12.58 -44.41
CA GLU A 616 -8.70 -12.07 -43.30
C GLU A 616 -7.85 -11.79 -42.05
N HIS A 617 -6.94 -12.71 -41.72
CA HIS A 617 -5.97 -12.51 -40.64
C HIS A 617 -5.09 -11.28 -40.88
N ASP A 618 -4.57 -11.09 -42.09
CA ASP A 618 -3.69 -9.96 -42.39
C ASP A 618 -4.45 -8.61 -42.34
N LYS A 619 -5.72 -8.59 -42.77
CA LYS A 619 -6.61 -7.43 -42.57
C LYS A 619 -6.81 -7.13 -41.09
N TYR A 620 -7.20 -8.13 -40.30
CA TYR A 620 -7.40 -7.95 -38.86
C TYR A 620 -6.14 -7.46 -38.15
N LYS A 621 -4.99 -8.03 -38.49
CA LYS A 621 -3.68 -7.61 -37.98
C LYS A 621 -3.40 -6.14 -38.27
N THR A 622 -3.58 -5.70 -39.52
CA THR A 622 -3.36 -4.29 -39.87
C THR A 622 -4.32 -3.32 -39.17
N GLU A 623 -5.56 -3.73 -38.90
CA GLU A 623 -6.51 -2.92 -38.14
C GLU A 623 -6.10 -2.79 -36.68
N LYS A 624 -5.67 -3.90 -36.05
CA LYS A 624 -5.16 -3.88 -34.68
C LYS A 624 -3.85 -3.12 -34.52
N ASP A 625 -2.95 -3.20 -35.48
CA ASP A 625 -1.72 -2.40 -35.45
C ASP A 625 -2.01 -0.90 -35.51
N LYS A 626 -3.04 -0.47 -36.26
CA LYS A 626 -3.49 0.94 -36.27
C LYS A 626 -4.11 1.36 -34.94
N GLU A 627 -4.93 0.50 -34.33
CA GLU A 627 -5.56 0.76 -33.02
C GLU A 627 -4.50 0.91 -31.92
N VAL A 628 -3.53 0.00 -31.88
CA VAL A 628 -2.39 0.06 -30.94
C VAL A 628 -1.60 1.36 -31.12
N LYS A 629 -1.32 1.75 -32.37
CA LYS A 629 -0.60 3.00 -32.66
C LYS A 629 -1.36 4.24 -32.20
N TYR A 630 -2.67 4.28 -32.39
CA TYR A 630 -3.53 5.37 -31.90
C TYR A 630 -3.56 5.44 -30.37
N LEU A 631 -3.74 4.30 -29.69
CA LEU A 631 -3.74 4.23 -28.23
C LEU A 631 -2.38 4.63 -27.65
N SER A 632 -1.28 4.25 -28.30
CA SER A 632 0.07 4.63 -27.87
C SER A 632 0.32 6.14 -27.96
N ILE A 633 -0.16 6.81 -29.01
CA ILE A 633 -0.09 8.28 -29.14
C ILE A 633 -0.91 8.93 -28.01
N LYS A 634 -2.15 8.47 -27.81
CA LYS A 634 -3.05 9.04 -26.77
C LYS A 634 -2.51 8.84 -25.35
N LEU A 635 -1.85 7.72 -25.08
CA LEU A 635 -1.19 7.46 -23.80
C LEU A 635 -0.04 8.46 -23.56
N ASN A 636 0.77 8.70 -24.60
CA ASN A 636 1.88 9.63 -24.53
C ASN A 636 1.41 11.08 -24.31
N ASP A 637 0.32 11.50 -24.97
CA ASP A 637 -0.27 12.83 -24.74
C ASP A 637 -0.77 13.00 -23.30
N LEU A 638 -1.47 11.98 -22.76
CA LEU A 638 -1.92 11.98 -21.35
C LEU A 638 -0.74 12.02 -20.36
N GLU A 639 0.36 11.35 -20.69
CA GLU A 639 1.57 11.37 -19.86
C GLU A 639 2.23 12.75 -19.85
N ILE A 640 2.31 13.42 -21.02
CA ILE A 640 2.80 14.79 -21.14
C ILE A 640 1.93 15.76 -20.33
N ASP A 641 0.61 15.64 -20.42
CA ASP A 641 -0.32 16.49 -19.67
C ASP A 641 -0.20 16.27 -18.16
N SER A 642 -0.08 15.01 -17.71
CA SER A 642 0.17 14.70 -16.29
C SER A 642 1.50 15.28 -15.80
N GLN A 643 2.55 15.22 -16.63
CA GLN A 643 3.84 15.82 -16.29
C GLN A 643 3.74 17.35 -16.16
N ARG A 644 3.02 18.03 -17.07
CA ARG A 644 2.76 19.48 -16.97
C ARG A 644 2.04 19.84 -15.69
N GLU A 645 0.97 19.13 -15.34
CA GLU A 645 0.21 19.38 -14.11
C GLU A 645 1.06 19.18 -12.85
N ARG A 646 1.96 18.18 -12.84
CA ARG A 646 2.91 17.98 -11.74
C ARG A 646 3.89 19.14 -11.61
N ILE A 647 4.41 19.66 -12.71
CA ILE A 647 5.32 20.81 -12.71
C ILE A 647 4.62 22.06 -12.18
N GLU A 648 3.39 22.32 -12.62
CA GLU A 648 2.60 23.45 -12.16
C GLU A 648 2.33 23.38 -10.65
N LYS A 649 1.91 22.20 -10.15
CA LYS A 649 1.74 21.97 -8.71
C LYS A 649 3.04 22.13 -7.93
N ALA A 650 4.17 21.67 -8.47
CA ALA A 650 5.47 21.83 -7.83
C ALA A 650 5.87 23.31 -7.69
N ASN A 651 5.62 24.12 -8.71
CA ASN A 651 5.87 25.56 -8.68
C ASN A 651 5.01 26.26 -7.61
N VAL A 652 3.72 25.93 -7.53
CA VAL A 652 2.80 26.48 -6.51
C VAL A 652 3.27 26.09 -5.09
N ILE A 653 3.71 24.85 -4.88
CA ILE A 653 4.27 24.41 -3.60
C ILE A 653 5.53 25.21 -3.25
N GLU A 654 6.38 25.53 -4.22
CA GLU A 654 7.58 26.33 -3.99
C GLU A 654 7.26 27.78 -3.63
N GLU A 655 6.24 28.40 -4.24
CA GLU A 655 5.75 29.71 -3.85
C GLU A 655 5.23 29.71 -2.41
N PHE A 656 4.39 28.75 -2.03
CA PHE A 656 3.92 28.63 -0.65
C PHE A 656 5.05 28.40 0.35
N LYS A 657 6.11 27.66 -0.03
CA LYS A 657 7.30 27.51 0.83
C LYS A 657 8.00 28.85 1.06
N LYS A 658 8.14 29.68 0.02
CA LYS A 658 8.73 31.03 0.14
C LYS A 658 7.88 31.92 1.05
N GLU A 659 6.56 31.88 0.92
CA GLU A 659 5.64 32.62 1.80
C GLU A 659 5.76 32.17 3.27
N ILE A 660 5.80 30.86 3.52
CA ILE A 660 5.97 30.31 4.87
C ILE A 660 7.29 30.78 5.50
N GLU A 661 8.40 30.77 4.76
CA GLU A 661 9.69 31.25 5.26
C GLU A 661 9.67 32.76 5.56
N MET A 662 9.01 33.55 4.71
CA MET A 662 8.79 34.97 4.97
C MET A 662 7.97 35.19 6.26
N PHE A 663 6.88 34.44 6.45
CA PHE A 663 6.07 34.52 7.67
C PHE A 663 6.85 34.11 8.93
N LYS A 664 7.68 33.05 8.84
CA LYS A 664 8.56 32.65 9.96
C LYS A 664 9.54 33.77 10.33
N SER A 665 10.16 34.41 9.34
CA SER A 665 11.08 35.53 9.56
C SER A 665 10.39 36.71 10.24
N ASN A 666 9.18 37.06 9.76
CA ASN A 666 8.37 38.12 10.36
C ASN A 666 7.96 37.80 11.81
N LEU A 667 7.57 36.55 12.09
CA LEU A 667 7.23 36.10 13.44
C LEU A 667 8.43 36.19 14.39
N LEU A 668 9.62 35.84 13.92
CA LEU A 668 10.86 35.92 14.69
C LEU A 668 11.20 37.39 15.01
N LEU A 669 11.05 38.29 14.03
CA LEU A 669 11.23 39.73 14.24
C LEU A 669 10.22 40.29 15.26
N LEU A 670 8.96 39.89 15.18
CA LEU A 670 7.92 40.32 16.12
C LEU A 670 8.20 39.83 17.54
N LYS A 671 8.63 38.56 17.68
CA LYS A 671 9.02 37.98 18.97
C LYS A 671 10.21 38.73 19.59
N LYS A 672 11.20 39.12 18.77
CA LYS A 672 12.32 39.95 19.22
C LYS A 672 11.86 41.32 19.71
N LYS A 673 11.01 42.02 18.95
CA LYS A 673 10.45 43.32 19.38
C LYS A 673 9.69 43.21 20.70
N SER A 674 8.87 42.18 20.85
CA SER A 674 8.12 41.94 22.09
C SER A 674 9.05 41.68 23.29
N LEU A 675 10.17 40.98 23.07
CA LEU A 675 11.19 40.77 24.11
C LEU A 675 11.87 42.10 24.49
N ASP A 676 12.28 42.90 23.49
CA ASP A 676 12.90 44.20 23.72
C ASP A 676 11.95 45.17 24.48
N GLU A 677 10.65 45.13 24.17
CA GLU A 677 9.62 45.89 24.89
C GLU A 677 9.45 45.40 26.34
N LYS A 678 9.44 44.08 26.55
CA LYS A 678 9.38 43.48 27.88
C LYS A 678 10.58 43.91 28.73
N GLU A 679 11.80 43.84 28.20
CA GLU A 679 13.03 44.26 28.91
C GLU A 679 13.06 45.76 29.22
N LYS A 680 12.42 46.59 28.38
CA LYS A 680 12.26 48.03 28.68
C LYS A 680 11.27 48.26 29.82
N LEU A 681 10.16 47.52 29.83
CA LEU A 681 9.17 47.60 30.90
C LEU A 681 9.73 47.09 32.22
N GLU A 682 10.46 45.97 32.23
CA GLU A 682 11.14 45.47 33.43
C GLU A 682 12.12 46.51 33.99
N ARG A 683 12.95 47.13 33.15
CA ARG A 683 13.84 48.22 33.60
C ARG A 683 13.10 49.42 34.17
N ALA A 684 11.98 49.83 33.56
CA ALA A 684 11.18 50.94 34.06
C ALA A 684 10.50 50.59 35.41
N VAL A 685 10.10 49.34 35.60
CA VAL A 685 9.57 48.84 36.88
C VAL A 685 10.67 48.83 37.94
N ASP A 686 11.87 48.33 37.63
CA ASP A 686 13.01 48.34 38.55
C ASP A 686 13.40 49.76 38.97
N GLU A 687 13.41 50.70 38.03
CA GLU A 687 13.68 52.12 38.32
C GLU A 687 12.61 52.71 39.26
N LYS A 688 11.33 52.37 39.06
CA LYS A 688 10.24 52.80 39.94
C LYS A 688 10.32 52.15 41.33
N ILE A 689 10.72 50.89 41.42
CA ILE A 689 10.96 50.21 42.69
C ILE A 689 12.08 50.92 43.46
N ASN A 690 13.18 51.27 42.80
CA ASN A 690 14.27 52.01 43.43
C ASN A 690 13.84 53.42 43.91
N GLU A 691 13.00 54.11 43.12
CA GLU A 691 12.45 55.41 43.51
C GLU A 691 11.53 55.30 44.74
N VAL A 692 10.69 54.26 44.80
CA VAL A 692 9.84 53.97 45.96
C VAL A 692 10.69 53.67 47.20
N GLN A 693 11.71 52.82 47.10
CA GLN A 693 12.62 52.52 48.21
C GLN A 693 13.35 53.77 48.73
N LEU A 694 13.75 54.68 47.83
CA LEU A 694 14.36 55.95 48.22
C LEU A 694 13.36 56.87 48.94
N LEU A 695 12.10 56.89 48.50
CA LEU A 695 11.04 57.65 49.15
C LEU A 695 10.70 57.06 50.53
N GLU A 696 10.64 55.74 50.66
CA GLU A 696 10.46 55.04 51.94
C GLU A 696 11.58 55.42 52.93
N ALA A 697 12.85 55.36 52.53
CA ALA A 697 13.97 55.75 53.39
C ALA A 697 13.93 57.24 53.80
N ARG A 698 13.48 58.13 52.90
CA ARG A 698 13.29 59.56 53.23
C ARG A 698 12.14 59.77 54.20
N LEU A 699 11.06 59.00 54.07
CA LEU A 699 9.93 59.05 54.98
C LEU A 699 10.37 58.60 56.37
N GLU A 700 11.08 57.48 56.48
CA GLU A 700 11.63 56.97 57.74
C GLU A 700 12.52 58.02 58.44
N HIS A 701 13.45 58.64 57.72
CA HIS A 701 14.30 59.70 58.28
C HIS A 701 13.47 60.92 58.74
N THR A 702 12.40 61.26 58.02
CA THR A 702 11.52 62.37 58.40
C THR A 702 10.70 62.02 59.64
N GLU A 703 10.24 60.78 59.75
CA GLU A 703 9.54 60.26 60.94
C GLU A 703 10.45 60.21 62.16
N GLU A 704 11.71 59.80 62.00
CA GLU A 704 12.72 59.82 63.07
C GLU A 704 13.00 61.27 63.53
N GLY A 705 13.15 62.21 62.59
CA GLY A 705 13.28 63.63 62.90
C GLY A 705 12.06 64.19 63.63
N ARG A 706 10.84 63.80 63.23
CA ARG A 706 9.60 64.19 63.91
C ARG A 706 9.54 63.63 65.33
N LEU A 707 9.93 62.36 65.52
CA LEU A 707 9.92 61.69 66.82
C LEU A 707 10.93 62.34 67.78
N ASN A 708 12.13 62.68 67.31
CA ASN A 708 13.11 63.43 68.11
C ASN A 708 12.57 64.80 68.54
N ALA A 709 11.97 65.55 67.63
CA ALA A 709 11.36 66.84 67.97
C ALA A 709 10.21 66.70 68.99
N GLU A 710 9.44 65.61 68.91
CA GLU A 710 8.39 65.28 69.88
C GLU A 710 8.98 64.98 71.27
N CYS A 711 10.09 64.24 71.35
CA CYS A 711 10.82 64.02 72.59
C CYS A 711 11.38 65.32 73.20
N GLU A 712 12.02 66.18 72.39
CA GLU A 712 12.53 67.48 72.86
C GLU A 712 11.41 68.38 73.40
N LEU A 713 10.25 68.37 72.74
CA LEU A 713 9.09 69.14 73.19
C LEU A 713 8.52 68.60 74.51
N GLN A 714 8.54 67.29 74.70
CA GLN A 714 8.14 66.65 75.95
C GLN A 714 9.10 66.99 77.11
N ASP A 715 10.41 67.03 76.86
CA ASP A 715 11.41 67.46 77.85
C ASP A 715 11.22 68.93 78.26
N LEU A 716 10.95 69.82 77.28
CA LEU A 716 10.68 71.23 77.54
C LEU A 716 9.39 71.43 78.36
N LEU A 717 8.34 70.68 78.06
CA LEU A 717 7.10 70.70 78.86
C LEU A 717 7.36 70.24 80.31
N GLN A 718 8.20 69.22 80.48
CA GLN A 718 8.57 68.75 81.82
C GLN A 718 9.43 69.77 82.58
N GLN A 719 10.35 70.49 81.92
CA GLN A 719 11.06 71.60 82.55
C GLN A 719 10.12 72.74 82.97
N ASN A 720 9.12 73.05 82.15
CA ASN A 720 8.15 74.11 82.46
C ASN A 720 7.31 73.76 83.70
N THR A 721 6.87 72.50 83.83
CA THR A 721 6.16 72.05 85.04
C THR A 721 7.01 72.11 86.32
N VAL A 722 8.32 71.89 86.23
CA VAL A 722 9.24 72.08 87.36
C VAL A 722 9.36 73.57 87.73
N LEU A 723 9.50 74.47 86.75
CA LEU A 723 9.57 75.91 86.99
C LEU A 723 8.29 76.46 87.63
N GLU A 724 7.12 75.97 87.22
CA GLU A 724 5.83 76.33 87.84
C GLU A 724 5.78 75.92 89.33
N ALA A 725 6.34 74.76 89.69
CA ALA A 725 6.43 74.31 91.08
C ALA A 725 7.39 75.17 91.92
N ASP A 726 8.54 75.55 91.37
CA ASP A 726 9.50 76.44 92.06
C ASP A 726 8.90 77.83 92.32
N LEU A 727 8.15 78.38 91.35
CA LEU A 727 7.44 79.66 91.49
C LEU A 727 6.38 79.63 92.60
N ALA A 728 5.66 78.51 92.75
CA ALA A 728 4.71 78.34 93.84
C ALA A 728 5.40 78.34 95.21
N THR A 729 6.59 77.72 95.30
CA THR A 729 7.38 77.64 96.53
C THR A 729 7.92 79.00 96.96
N LEU A 730 8.40 79.81 96.01
CA LEU A 730 8.87 81.17 96.27
C LEU A 730 7.76 82.12 96.77
N LYS A 731 6.52 81.95 96.27
CA LYS A 731 5.39 82.74 96.75
C LYS A 731 5.09 82.50 98.23
N ILE A 732 5.16 81.24 98.69
CA ILE A 732 4.93 80.88 100.09
C ILE A 732 5.98 81.56 101.00
N GLN A 733 7.25 81.52 100.61
CA GLN A 733 8.35 82.13 101.38
C GLN A 733 8.22 83.67 101.50
N LEU A 734 7.71 84.34 100.46
CA LEU A 734 7.49 85.79 100.48
C LEU A 734 6.40 86.21 101.48
N GLU A 735 5.33 85.41 101.59
CA GLU A 735 4.19 85.69 102.47
C GLU A 735 4.55 85.51 103.96
N GLU A 736 5.40 84.53 104.27
CA GLU A 736 5.94 84.33 105.62
C GLU A 736 6.82 85.51 106.08
N ALA A 737 7.69 86.04 105.21
CA ALA A 737 8.56 87.17 105.53
C ALA A 737 7.80 88.47 105.84
N GLN A 738 6.69 88.73 105.13
CA GLN A 738 5.88 89.95 105.34
C GLN A 738 5.17 89.98 106.69
N ASN A 739 4.77 88.82 107.22
CA ASN A 739 4.04 88.76 108.49
C ASN A 739 4.95 89.03 109.71
N GLU A 740 6.23 88.67 109.65
CA GLU A 740 7.16 88.86 110.78
C GLU A 740 7.53 90.34 110.99
N ILE A 741 7.68 91.11 109.91
CA ILE A 741 8.01 92.55 109.95
C ILE A 741 6.92 93.38 110.68
N LYS A 742 5.64 93.06 110.45
CA LYS A 742 4.52 93.75 111.11
C LYS A 742 4.52 93.60 112.64
N LYS A 743 4.97 92.44 113.13
CA LYS A 743 4.94 92.11 114.56
C LYS A 743 6.02 92.85 115.35
N GLN A 744 7.17 93.09 114.73
CA GLN A 744 8.31 93.74 115.39
C GLN A 744 8.13 95.27 115.53
N SER A 745 7.58 95.93 114.51
CA SER A 745 7.36 97.40 114.52
C SER A 745 6.45 97.89 115.66
N SER A 746 5.45 97.10 116.05
CA SER A 746 4.50 97.47 117.12
C SER A 746 5.14 97.51 118.52
N LYS A 747 6.17 96.69 118.78
CA LYS A 747 6.81 96.60 120.10
C LYS A 747 7.73 97.78 120.43
N ILE A 748 8.44 98.33 119.43
CA ILE A 748 9.43 99.41 119.67
C ILE A 748 8.75 100.75 119.98
N LEU A 749 7.61 101.03 119.34
CA LEU A 749 6.89 102.30 119.53
C LEU A 749 6.40 102.49 120.97
N SER A 750 5.98 101.40 121.64
CA SER A 750 5.48 101.43 123.01
C SER A 750 6.59 101.79 124.03
N CYS A 751 7.75 101.13 123.94
CA CYS A 751 8.86 101.37 124.88
C CYS A 751 9.41 102.80 124.83
N ALA A 752 9.47 103.42 123.64
CA ALA A 752 9.98 104.79 123.50
C ALA A 752 9.02 105.85 124.08
N GLY A 753 7.70 105.61 124.04
CA GLY A 753 6.69 106.52 124.58
C GLY A 753 6.70 106.59 126.12
N GLU A 754 6.90 105.45 126.78
CA GLU A 754 6.90 105.37 128.26
C GLU A 754 8.06 106.15 128.89
N ALA A 755 9.27 105.99 128.36
CA ALA A 755 10.46 106.65 128.90
C ALA A 755 10.40 108.19 128.79
N ALA A 756 9.84 108.72 127.70
CA ALA A 756 9.72 110.17 127.50
C ALA A 756 8.65 110.80 128.42
N LEU A 757 7.57 110.08 128.72
CA LEU A 757 6.51 110.55 129.62
C LEU A 757 7.02 110.70 131.07
N GLU A 758 7.84 109.75 131.53
CA GLU A 758 8.37 109.74 132.89
C GLU A 758 9.31 110.94 133.16
N VAL A 759 10.13 111.30 132.17
CA VAL A 759 11.00 112.50 132.21
C VAL A 759 10.16 113.78 132.30
N THR A 760 9.08 113.87 131.53
CA THR A 760 8.22 115.07 131.48
C THR A 760 7.42 115.25 132.77
N ASN A 761 6.89 114.16 133.34
CA ASN A 761 6.18 114.19 134.62
C ASN A 761 7.08 114.61 135.79
N SER A 762 8.34 114.16 135.79
CA SER A 762 9.33 114.55 136.80
C SER A 762 9.70 116.04 136.70
N ALA A 763 9.78 116.60 135.48
CA ALA A 763 10.02 118.02 135.27
C ALA A 763 8.87 118.91 135.78
N ILE A 764 7.61 118.48 135.60
CA ILE A 764 6.43 119.20 136.11
C ILE A 764 6.43 119.24 137.65
N LEU A 765 6.70 118.11 138.31
CA LEU A 765 6.76 118.01 139.78
C LEU A 765 7.86 118.91 140.39
N ASN A 766 8.97 119.10 139.68
CA ASN A 766 10.08 119.92 140.17
C ASN A 766 9.84 121.43 140.03
N LEU A 767 9.00 121.88 139.09
CA LEU A 767 8.58 123.29 139.00
C LEU A 767 7.71 123.73 140.19
N GLU A 768 7.15 122.80 140.96
CA GLU A 768 6.27 123.12 142.09
C GLU A 768 7.02 123.34 143.42
N ASN A 769 8.33 122.99 143.53
CA ASN A 769 9.03 122.91 144.83
C ASN A 769 10.31 123.78 145.01
N SER A 770 10.61 124.70 144.09
CA SER A 770 11.60 125.80 144.25
C SER A 770 12.96 125.47 144.92
N ASN A 771 13.68 124.43 144.47
CA ASN A 771 15.08 124.21 144.88
C ASN A 771 15.94 123.76 143.67
N THR A 772 16.76 124.66 143.13
CA THR A 772 17.26 124.59 141.74
C THR A 772 18.63 123.93 141.54
N GLN A 773 19.28 123.40 142.59
CA GLN A 773 20.63 122.82 142.46
C GLN A 773 20.67 121.28 142.35
N ASP A 774 19.68 120.55 142.89
CA ASP A 774 19.61 119.08 142.78
C ASP A 774 18.88 118.59 141.51
N ALA A 775 18.03 119.43 140.90
CA ALA A 775 17.19 119.07 139.75
C ALA A 775 17.99 118.71 138.48
N ASN A 776 19.11 119.40 138.21
CA ASN A 776 19.92 119.14 137.02
C ASN A 776 20.66 117.80 137.08
N LYS A 777 20.99 117.31 138.28
CA LYS A 777 21.73 116.06 138.43
C LYS A 777 20.81 114.83 138.27
N LEU A 778 19.60 114.89 138.83
CA LEU A 778 18.61 113.82 138.72
C LEU A 778 18.05 113.69 137.29
N ALA A 779 17.84 114.80 136.58
CA ALA A 779 17.40 114.80 135.19
C ALA A 779 18.44 114.18 134.24
N ALA A 780 19.73 114.41 134.51
CA ALA A 780 20.81 113.80 133.76
C ALA A 780 20.91 112.27 134.00
N GLU A 781 20.71 111.80 135.24
CA GLU A 781 20.70 110.37 135.57
C GLU A 781 19.49 109.63 134.96
N LEU A 782 18.30 110.25 134.95
CA LEU A 782 17.11 109.66 134.31
C LEU A 782 17.20 109.61 132.78
N ALA A 783 17.76 110.65 132.15
CA ALA A 783 18.03 110.64 130.72
C ALA A 783 19.05 109.55 130.34
N ALA A 784 20.10 109.37 131.14
CA ALA A 784 21.07 108.29 130.94
C ALA A 784 20.43 106.89 131.02
N LYS A 785 19.51 106.68 131.96
CA LYS A 785 18.79 105.40 132.12
C LYS A 785 17.83 105.11 130.95
N ALA A 786 17.12 106.13 130.46
CA ALA A 786 16.27 106.03 129.26
C ALA A 786 17.08 105.73 127.99
N PHE A 787 18.27 106.32 127.85
CA PHE A 787 19.18 106.01 126.75
C PHE A 787 19.76 104.58 126.83
N GLU A 788 20.01 104.07 128.03
CA GLU A 788 20.51 102.71 128.23
C GLU A 788 19.44 101.66 127.87
N GLU A 789 18.16 101.90 128.17
CA GLU A 789 17.03 101.03 127.76
C GLU A 789 16.72 101.07 126.26
N LEU A 790 16.82 102.24 125.61
CA LEU A 790 16.73 102.36 124.15
C LEU A 790 17.86 101.61 123.42
N SER A 791 19.05 101.51 124.02
CA SER A 791 20.19 100.79 123.42
C SER A 791 20.06 99.26 123.46
N ARG A 792 19.18 98.69 124.30
CA ARG A 792 18.99 97.23 124.42
C ARG A 792 17.99 96.63 123.42
N ASN A 793 17.23 97.45 122.69
CA ASN A 793 16.27 96.99 121.68
C ASN A 793 16.77 97.32 120.25
N SER A 794 17.78 96.59 119.80
CA SER A 794 18.30 96.66 118.42
C SER A 794 17.55 95.71 117.47
N GLN A 795 17.21 96.22 116.28
CA GLN A 795 16.65 95.56 115.07
C GLN A 795 15.17 95.86 114.78
N VAL A 796 14.88 97.05 114.21
CA VAL A 796 13.80 97.21 113.21
C VAL A 796 14.21 98.31 112.22
N GLU A 797 14.81 97.90 111.10
CA GLU A 797 15.20 98.76 109.97
C GLU A 797 13.98 99.44 109.34
N GLY A 798 14.10 100.73 109.00
CA GLY A 798 13.20 101.41 108.05
C GLY A 798 12.60 102.75 108.49
N ALA A 799 12.69 103.15 109.77
CA ALA A 799 12.33 104.50 110.22
C ALA A 799 13.02 104.90 111.55
N GLU A 800 14.21 104.35 111.81
CA GLU A 800 14.91 104.41 113.10
C GLU A 800 15.37 105.84 113.45
N ASP A 801 15.78 106.63 112.45
CA ASP A 801 16.41 107.93 112.66
C ASP A 801 15.41 109.04 113.02
N ILE A 802 14.18 109.00 112.47
CA ILE A 802 13.19 110.07 112.64
C ILE A 802 12.49 109.97 114.01
N LEU A 803 12.24 108.74 114.47
CA LEU A 803 11.51 108.52 115.73
C LEU A 803 12.42 108.72 116.95
N ALA A 804 13.67 108.23 116.91
CA ALA A 804 14.66 108.46 117.95
C ALA A 804 15.04 109.94 118.07
N LYS A 805 15.24 110.64 116.94
CA LYS A 805 15.51 112.09 116.95
C LYS A 805 14.37 112.91 117.55
N SER A 806 13.11 112.55 117.28
CA SER A 806 11.94 113.30 117.78
C SER A 806 11.77 113.17 119.30
N ALA A 807 11.99 111.97 119.86
CA ALA A 807 11.98 111.75 121.31
C ALA A 807 13.14 112.46 122.02
N ILE A 808 14.35 112.45 121.43
CA ILE A 808 15.52 113.16 121.95
C ILE A 808 15.30 114.68 121.92
N PHE A 809 14.73 115.22 120.84
CA PHE A 809 14.46 116.65 120.72
C PHE A 809 13.42 117.12 121.75
N ALA A 810 12.37 116.33 121.99
CA ALA A 810 11.35 116.66 122.99
C ALA A 810 11.92 116.65 124.43
N ALA A 811 12.74 115.64 124.77
CA ALA A 811 13.39 115.56 126.07
C ALA A 811 14.44 116.67 126.28
N HIS A 812 15.21 117.00 125.25
CA HIS A 812 16.20 118.08 125.29
C HIS A 812 15.55 119.46 125.47
N ASN A 813 14.50 119.76 124.70
CA ASN A 813 13.77 121.03 124.82
C ASN A 813 13.09 121.17 126.19
N THR A 814 12.56 120.07 126.73
CA THR A 814 11.97 120.03 128.09
C THR A 814 13.01 120.34 129.17
N ALA A 815 14.21 119.77 129.06
CA ALA A 815 15.32 120.05 129.98
C ALA A 815 15.85 121.50 129.83
N GLN A 816 15.96 122.02 128.60
CA GLN A 816 16.37 123.41 128.35
C GLN A 816 15.35 124.43 128.88
N LEU A 817 14.05 124.21 128.69
CA LEU A 817 12.99 125.09 129.20
C LEU A 817 12.96 125.13 130.73
N SER A 818 13.20 123.99 131.39
CA SER A 818 13.34 123.93 132.85
C SER A 818 14.56 124.71 133.36
N ALA A 819 15.70 124.61 132.66
CA ALA A 819 16.91 125.38 132.98
C ALA A 819 16.72 126.90 132.77
N TYR A 820 16.03 127.30 131.69
CA TYR A 820 15.74 128.71 131.40
C TYR A 820 14.79 129.34 132.43
N ALA A 821 13.78 128.60 132.90
CA ALA A 821 12.88 129.06 133.97
C ALA A 821 13.62 129.25 135.32
N ALA A 822 14.62 128.42 135.61
CA ALA A 822 15.47 128.53 136.80
C ALA A 822 16.45 129.72 136.75
N GLU A 823 16.90 130.12 135.55
CA GLU A 823 17.76 131.30 135.39
C GLU A 823 16.96 132.62 135.49
N VAL A 824 15.74 132.69 134.93
CA VAL A 824 14.91 133.91 134.96
C VAL A 824 14.36 134.21 136.36
N THR A 825 14.09 133.19 137.18
CA THR A 825 13.64 133.34 138.58
C THR A 825 14.72 133.89 139.51
N ASN A 826 15.99 133.77 139.15
CA ASN A 826 17.12 134.25 139.98
C ASN A 826 17.62 135.67 139.63
N LEU A 827 17.07 136.31 138.59
CA LEU A 827 17.57 137.60 138.09
C LEU A 827 16.53 138.74 138.03
N SER A 828 15.22 138.47 138.23
CA SER A 828 14.17 139.49 138.07
C SER A 828 13.49 139.87 139.40
N THR A 829 13.44 141.17 139.72
CA THR A 829 12.72 141.72 140.90
C THR A 829 11.24 142.02 140.64
N ASP A 830 10.70 141.69 139.46
CA ASP A 830 9.30 141.93 139.09
C ASP A 830 8.47 140.63 139.17
N ALA A 831 7.65 140.52 140.23
CA ALA A 831 6.87 139.32 140.55
C ALA A 831 5.82 138.95 139.48
N GLN A 832 5.28 139.91 138.73
CA GLN A 832 4.26 139.62 137.71
C GLN A 832 4.84 138.95 136.47
N LEU A 833 6.08 139.27 136.11
CA LEU A 833 6.76 138.67 134.97
C LEU A 833 7.12 137.20 135.25
N VAL A 834 7.55 136.91 136.49
CA VAL A 834 7.89 135.55 136.94
C VAL A 834 6.65 134.64 136.93
N ASP A 835 5.51 135.10 137.42
CA ASP A 835 4.27 134.33 137.41
C ASP A 835 3.77 134.04 135.98
N LYS A 836 3.92 135.01 135.06
CA LYS A 836 3.51 134.84 133.66
C LYS A 836 4.37 133.81 132.93
N ILE A 837 5.69 133.87 133.11
CA ILE A 837 6.64 132.92 132.50
C ILE A 837 6.45 131.51 133.08
N ASN A 838 6.22 131.39 134.39
CA ASN A 838 5.94 130.09 135.01
C ASN A 838 4.64 129.46 134.50
N ASN A 839 3.59 130.25 134.28
CA ASN A 839 2.35 129.75 133.70
C ASN A 839 2.48 129.35 132.22
N GLU A 840 3.22 130.11 131.41
CA GLU A 840 3.50 129.74 130.02
C GLU A 840 4.35 128.45 129.94
N CYS A 841 5.36 128.29 130.80
CA CYS A 841 6.13 127.05 130.91
C CYS A 841 5.27 125.86 131.35
N ARG A 842 4.38 126.03 132.34
CA ARG A 842 3.43 124.98 132.74
C ARG A 842 2.50 124.55 131.60
N ASN A 843 1.93 125.50 130.87
CA ASN A 843 1.04 125.18 129.75
C ASN A 843 1.77 124.41 128.66
N MET A 844 3.00 124.82 128.33
CA MET A 844 3.83 124.14 127.34
C MET A 844 4.24 122.73 127.78
N LEU A 845 4.62 122.54 129.05
CA LEU A 845 4.93 121.21 129.60
C LEU A 845 3.70 120.31 129.68
N SER A 846 2.55 120.85 130.04
CA SER A 846 1.27 120.12 130.05
C SER A 846 0.87 119.67 128.64
N THR A 847 1.04 120.54 127.64
CA THR A 847 0.78 120.22 126.22
C THR A 847 1.75 119.15 125.70
N THR A 848 3.02 119.22 126.11
CA THR A 848 4.04 118.23 125.76
C THR A 848 3.72 116.87 126.40
N ARG A 849 3.31 116.85 127.67
CA ARG A 849 2.85 115.64 128.37
C ARG A 849 1.67 114.99 127.63
N GLN A 850 0.65 115.76 127.24
CA GLN A 850 -0.52 115.23 126.54
C GLN A 850 -0.19 114.63 125.16
N CYS A 851 0.81 115.17 124.47
CA CYS A 851 1.33 114.62 123.21
C CYS A 851 2.07 113.28 123.43
N LEU A 852 2.85 113.18 124.52
CA LEU A 852 3.56 111.95 124.88
C LEU A 852 2.60 110.84 125.37
N GLU A 853 1.52 111.16 126.08
CA GLU A 853 0.48 110.18 126.47
C GLU A 853 -0.19 109.56 125.23
N SER A 854 -0.34 110.32 124.13
CA SER A 854 -0.90 109.81 122.86
C SER A 854 0.07 108.85 122.15
N LEU A 855 1.39 109.09 122.25
CA LEU A 855 2.43 108.21 121.69
C LEU A 855 2.54 106.87 122.42
N GLN A 856 2.32 106.84 123.74
CA GLN A 856 2.26 105.60 124.53
C GLN A 856 1.11 104.66 124.11
N GLY A 857 0.02 105.22 123.56
CA GLY A 857 -1.16 104.48 123.08
C GLY A 857 -1.03 103.88 121.66
N GLY A 858 0.10 104.03 120.98
CA GLY A 858 0.35 103.38 119.68
C GLY A 858 -0.27 104.05 118.45
N ALA A 859 -0.84 105.25 118.58
CA ALA A 859 -1.46 105.99 117.47
C ALA A 859 -0.82 107.37 117.30
N VAL A 860 -0.14 107.58 116.15
CA VAL A 860 0.52 108.85 115.83
C VAL A 860 -0.45 109.77 115.07
N ASP A 861 -1.05 110.74 115.77
CA ASP A 861 -1.84 111.81 115.12
C ASP A 861 -0.91 112.96 114.67
N ARG A 862 -0.66 113.05 113.36
CA ARG A 862 0.29 114.00 112.74
C ARG A 862 -0.10 115.48 112.95
N GLY A 863 -1.33 115.79 113.36
CA GLY A 863 -1.80 117.17 113.57
C GLY A 863 -1.28 117.85 114.85
N LEU A 864 -1.05 117.09 115.93
CA LEU A 864 -0.65 117.62 117.24
C LEU A 864 0.86 117.93 117.33
N TYR A 865 1.70 117.19 116.59
CA TYR A 865 3.16 117.36 116.59
C TYR A 865 3.61 118.70 115.97
N ALA A 866 2.85 119.20 114.98
CA ALA A 866 3.15 120.47 114.32
C ALA A 866 2.89 121.70 115.22
N ALA A 867 1.93 121.60 116.15
CA ALA A 867 1.63 122.68 117.10
C ALA A 867 2.75 122.86 118.13
N VAL A 868 3.28 121.75 118.68
CA VAL A 868 4.38 121.77 119.68
C VAL A 868 5.68 122.31 119.08
N LEU A 869 5.97 122.03 117.80
CA LEU A 869 7.14 122.60 117.11
C LEU A 869 7.00 124.10 116.76
N SER A 870 5.79 124.64 116.71
CA SER A 870 5.55 126.04 116.34
C SER A 870 5.66 127.03 117.51
N THR A 871 5.44 126.57 118.75
CA THR A 871 5.41 127.42 119.96
C THR A 871 6.80 127.58 120.63
N VAL A 872 7.85 126.98 120.06
CA VAL A 872 9.24 126.96 120.57
C VAL A 872 10.17 127.86 119.73
N ARG A 873 9.64 128.60 118.75
CA ARG A 873 10.29 129.76 118.11
C ARG A 873 9.69 131.03 118.66
#